data_AF-A0A928ZLP1-F1
#
_entry.id   AF-A0A928ZLP1-F1
#
_cell.length_a   1.000
_cell.length_b   1.000
_cell.length_c   1.000
_cell.angle_alpha   90.00
_cell.angle_beta   90.00
_cell.angle_gamma   90.00
#
_symmetry.space_group_name_H-M   'P 1'
#
loop_
_entity.id
_entity.type
_entity.pdbx_description
1 polymer ?
#
loop_
_entity_poly.entity_id
_entity_poly.type
_entity_poly.pdbx_seq_one_letter_code
_entity_poly.pdbx_strand_id
1 'polypeptide(L)'
;MSRDALVVGINQYQALPALSASAADAEAVAARLQAQGEFRVQRLPEVIKQKRPVVGQRSGLTTQMLESALIKLFKPKGKSIPATALFYFSGHGLQREAGIQEGYLATSDTNPGQGNFGISLDWLRRLLQNSPVRQIVVILDCCHSGELLTFRDADPGARPGTDRLFMAASREYESAYEALEGQHSVFTKALLSGLNPYEQQGGKISNYSLTEHVSQKLRGELQQPLFESSGSEIVLTRVSGLKAAFSKTPISTLARLKQMSFGFCPYRGLSAFDEAHADYFFGRDALTQALLDKIESGNFCALVGASSSGKTSLLRAGLMHHLRKGDRIPGSDSWTLKLITPTQQPLKALAAAFTSTNVDSIQRAEQMHQAERLLRDQAGEGLGQIIRAALMKPGQTSIPSLSKLWLIIDQFEELFAPEISSEAIVEKQLFIRCLLKALEDPSIPLGVVIGMRADASDALLDYPELKTLVDKNTVLVTSMSYEQTKEVVQKPAEKMGLKIDENLLYTLLLDTSGAPGELALLQQTLLELWRTRNDNFAGSSATGTPTLTMESYMNLGGVKRVMTLRATEVYKGLSEEMQRAARRIFLAVCELGEGRADHRRRAFRTELINEYFPAELIDCTLDKLSAERLIVISQAMLSTSCCAEPGLQIPAAAWQVQQDDTSPLKTWFLNNLSSSSTPLLSSPRTVEIVHDSLVNDWDLLRTWLSESRSVLRQQRRLERSAWEWAARQRPKGAEYLLGGTQLQEAIAFAQLHRSELSDLSQDFIATSRRIQGRLKLRTSMLIPIALLAGIAASIVSRWALPPQPRVPTPVEMQSPTPKVPSPADSLGPWQRKRSPESTQPPSSQTLSPKALTPNVAGPEIAGPEIADSNYVVVSAGRMPSLSNPAEEVEVWYISPSQALDSLSPINFQQMTILDESAPN
;
A
#
# COMPACT_ATOMS: atom_id res chain seq x y z
N MET A 1 -45.97 11.59 10.28
CA MET A 1 -45.58 11.97 8.90
C MET A 1 -45.76 10.74 8.01
N SER A 2 -45.98 10.86 6.70
CA SER A 2 -46.07 9.67 5.84
C SER A 2 -44.68 9.09 5.54
N ARG A 3 -44.67 7.78 5.26
CA ARG A 3 -43.52 7.02 4.77
C ARG A 3 -44.03 6.33 3.51
N ASP A 4 -43.56 6.77 2.37
CA ASP A 4 -44.15 6.43 1.07
C ASP A 4 -43.08 5.71 0.23
N ALA A 5 -43.47 4.64 -0.47
CA ALA A 5 -42.52 3.81 -1.23
C ALA A 5 -43.02 3.53 -2.65
N LEU A 6 -42.11 3.59 -3.62
CA LEU A 6 -42.31 3.14 -4.98
C LEU A 6 -41.48 1.88 -5.21
N VAL A 7 -42.14 0.77 -5.52
CA VAL A 7 -41.49 -0.55 -5.67
C VAL A 7 -41.80 -1.08 -7.06
N VAL A 8 -40.75 -1.31 -7.85
CA VAL A 8 -40.82 -1.56 -9.29
C VAL A 8 -40.14 -2.89 -9.63
N GLY A 9 -40.80 -3.73 -10.44
CA GLY A 9 -40.24 -5.00 -10.91
C GLY A 9 -40.73 -5.32 -12.32
N ILE A 10 -39.82 -5.38 -13.30
CA ILE A 10 -40.17 -5.49 -14.72
C ILE A 10 -39.66 -6.80 -15.33
N ASN A 11 -40.59 -7.70 -15.65
CA ASN A 11 -40.30 -8.99 -16.31
C ASN A 11 -40.43 -8.93 -17.84
N GLN A 12 -41.09 -7.93 -18.42
CA GLN A 12 -41.47 -7.89 -19.84
C GLN A 12 -40.92 -6.64 -20.52
N TYR A 13 -40.31 -6.81 -21.69
CA TYR A 13 -39.66 -5.76 -22.48
C TYR A 13 -39.94 -5.99 -23.96
N GLN A 14 -39.97 -4.91 -24.76
CA GLN A 14 -40.22 -4.99 -26.20
C GLN A 14 -38.97 -5.33 -27.02
N ALA A 15 -37.79 -4.86 -26.59
CA ALA A 15 -36.53 -5.02 -27.33
C ALA A 15 -35.36 -5.54 -26.45
N LEU A 16 -35.65 -6.02 -25.23
CA LEU A 16 -34.69 -6.66 -24.32
C LEU A 16 -35.18 -8.07 -23.94
N PRO A 17 -34.31 -8.98 -23.46
CA PRO A 17 -34.74 -10.28 -22.94
C PRO A 17 -35.74 -10.15 -21.79
N ALA A 18 -36.76 -11.01 -21.76
CA ALA A 18 -37.69 -11.08 -20.63
C ALA A 18 -36.98 -11.65 -19.39
N LEU A 19 -37.24 -11.06 -18.23
CA LEU A 19 -36.70 -11.49 -16.93
C LEU A 19 -37.70 -12.34 -16.18
N SER A 20 -37.20 -13.19 -15.27
CA SER A 20 -38.04 -14.15 -14.53
C SER A 20 -38.33 -13.69 -13.09
N ALA A 21 -37.33 -13.17 -12.38
CA ALA A 21 -37.41 -12.93 -10.93
C ALA A 21 -37.95 -11.54 -10.56
N SER A 22 -37.63 -10.49 -11.32
CA SER A 22 -37.77 -9.08 -10.90
C SER A 22 -39.16 -8.67 -10.37
N ALA A 23 -40.25 -9.16 -10.95
CA ALA A 23 -41.61 -8.88 -10.48
C ALA A 23 -41.98 -9.63 -9.18
N ALA A 24 -41.38 -10.80 -8.93
CA ALA A 24 -41.53 -11.53 -7.67
C ALA A 24 -40.65 -10.92 -6.56
N ASP A 25 -39.43 -10.51 -6.91
CA ASP A 25 -38.52 -9.73 -6.06
C ASP A 25 -39.17 -8.43 -5.58
N ALA A 26 -39.69 -7.64 -6.51
CA ALA A 26 -40.41 -6.40 -6.20
C ALA A 26 -41.66 -6.62 -5.33
N GLU A 27 -42.48 -7.66 -5.57
CA GLU A 27 -43.64 -7.93 -4.71
C GLU A 27 -43.22 -8.37 -3.30
N ALA A 28 -42.16 -9.18 -3.16
CA ALA A 28 -41.67 -9.60 -1.85
C ALA A 28 -41.14 -8.40 -1.03
N VAL A 29 -40.41 -7.47 -1.67
CA VAL A 29 -39.94 -6.23 -1.05
C VAL A 29 -41.14 -5.31 -0.72
N ALA A 30 -42.11 -5.18 -1.61
CA ALA A 30 -43.33 -4.39 -1.39
C ALA A 30 -44.14 -4.91 -0.19
N ALA A 31 -44.33 -6.23 -0.09
CA ALA A 31 -45.02 -6.87 1.03
C ALA A 31 -44.27 -6.65 2.36
N ARG A 32 -42.94 -6.77 2.35
CA ARG A 32 -42.07 -6.53 3.52
C ARG A 32 -42.18 -5.09 4.04
N LEU A 33 -42.02 -4.11 3.16
CA LEU A 33 -42.10 -2.68 3.48
C LEU A 33 -43.50 -2.25 3.93
N GLN A 34 -44.55 -2.83 3.34
CA GLN A 34 -45.93 -2.54 3.74
C GLN A 34 -46.30 -3.15 5.10
N ALA A 35 -45.89 -4.40 5.37
CA ALA A 35 -46.29 -5.13 6.58
C ALA A 35 -45.46 -4.77 7.82
N GLN A 36 -44.15 -4.53 7.65
CA GLN A 36 -43.19 -4.32 8.75
C GLN A 36 -42.52 -2.94 8.70
N GLY A 37 -42.53 -2.30 7.53
CA GLY A 37 -42.00 -0.96 7.34
C GLY A 37 -43.02 0.16 7.46
N GLU A 38 -44.31 -0.13 7.63
CA GLU A 38 -45.40 0.89 7.68
C GLU A 38 -45.44 1.82 6.46
N PHE A 39 -44.80 1.44 5.34
CA PHE A 39 -44.78 2.24 4.11
C PHE A 39 -46.11 2.17 3.36
N ARG A 40 -46.53 3.28 2.78
CA ARG A 40 -47.54 3.31 1.73
C ARG A 40 -46.88 2.93 0.41
N VAL A 41 -46.97 1.64 0.05
CA VAL A 41 -46.26 1.10 -1.12
C VAL A 41 -47.11 1.20 -2.39
N GLN A 42 -46.70 2.07 -3.31
CA GLN A 42 -47.11 2.04 -4.71
C GLN A 42 -46.27 0.98 -5.43
N ARG A 43 -46.92 0.08 -6.17
CA ARG A 43 -46.27 -1.01 -6.93
C ARG A 43 -46.36 -0.73 -8.41
N LEU A 44 -45.31 -0.99 -9.19
CA LEU A 44 -45.35 -0.89 -10.65
C LEU A 44 -44.65 -2.08 -11.34
N PRO A 45 -45.16 -2.54 -12.50
CA PRO A 45 -46.47 -2.20 -13.07
C PRO A 45 -47.61 -2.76 -12.19
N GLU A 46 -48.65 -1.96 -11.96
CA GLU A 46 -49.72 -2.32 -11.02
C GLU A 46 -50.74 -3.28 -11.65
N VAL A 47 -51.06 -4.37 -10.96
CA VAL A 47 -52.18 -5.28 -11.29
C VAL A 47 -53.02 -5.53 -10.05
N ILE A 48 -54.34 -5.40 -10.16
CA ILE A 48 -55.24 -5.71 -9.04
C ILE A 48 -55.53 -7.22 -9.02
N LYS A 49 -54.95 -7.95 -8.06
CA LYS A 49 -55.33 -9.34 -7.75
C LYS A 49 -56.06 -9.38 -6.41
N GLN A 50 -57.19 -10.08 -6.32
CA GLN A 50 -57.97 -10.25 -5.09
C GLN A 50 -58.26 -8.92 -4.33
N LYS A 51 -58.62 -7.86 -5.08
CA LYS A 51 -58.85 -6.48 -4.56
C LYS A 51 -57.62 -5.82 -3.89
N ARG A 52 -56.40 -6.28 -4.17
CA ARG A 52 -55.14 -5.66 -3.73
C ARG A 52 -54.24 -5.36 -4.93
N PRO A 53 -53.52 -4.22 -4.95
CA PRO A 53 -52.48 -3.98 -5.94
C PRO A 53 -51.29 -4.93 -5.68
N VAL A 54 -50.80 -5.57 -6.74
CA VAL A 54 -49.59 -6.40 -6.76
C VAL A 54 -48.75 -6.07 -8.00
N VAL A 55 -47.46 -6.43 -8.00
CA VAL A 55 -46.58 -6.26 -9.16
C VAL A 55 -46.98 -7.21 -10.31
N GLY A 56 -47.09 -6.66 -11.52
CA GLY A 56 -47.60 -7.35 -12.71
C GLY A 56 -46.57 -8.19 -13.46
N GLN A 57 -46.42 -9.47 -13.12
CA GLN A 57 -45.52 -10.45 -13.76
C GLN A 57 -45.61 -10.55 -15.31
N ARG A 58 -46.71 -10.13 -15.93
CA ARG A 58 -46.93 -10.11 -17.39
C ARG A 58 -47.37 -8.74 -17.91
N SER A 59 -47.16 -7.69 -17.12
CA SER A 59 -47.55 -6.32 -17.47
C SER A 59 -46.29 -5.52 -17.81
N GLY A 60 -46.41 -4.60 -18.77
CA GLY A 60 -45.35 -3.64 -19.06
C GLY A 60 -45.43 -2.39 -18.20
N LEU A 61 -44.30 -1.71 -18.00
CA LEU A 61 -44.21 -0.37 -17.45
C LEU A 61 -43.48 0.53 -18.46
N THR A 62 -44.05 1.68 -18.82
CA THR A 62 -43.40 2.61 -19.75
C THR A 62 -42.50 3.63 -19.04
N THR A 63 -41.56 4.21 -19.80
CA THR A 63 -40.67 5.30 -19.38
C THR A 63 -41.46 6.41 -18.67
N GLN A 64 -42.49 6.93 -19.35
CA GLN A 64 -43.34 8.02 -18.86
C GLN A 64 -44.10 7.67 -17.56
N MET A 65 -44.51 6.41 -17.37
CA MET A 65 -45.18 5.97 -16.14
C MET A 65 -44.21 5.90 -14.96
N LEU A 66 -42.97 5.43 -15.18
CA LEU A 66 -41.94 5.38 -14.15
C LEU A 66 -41.47 6.79 -13.77
N GLU A 67 -41.22 7.65 -14.78
CA GLU A 67 -40.86 9.07 -14.59
C GLU A 67 -41.92 9.80 -13.73
N SER A 68 -43.19 9.67 -14.09
CA SER A 68 -44.32 10.28 -13.38
C SER A 68 -44.43 9.81 -11.92
N ALA A 69 -44.12 8.54 -11.66
CA ALA A 69 -44.12 7.98 -10.31
C ALA A 69 -42.93 8.45 -9.47
N LEU A 70 -41.74 8.55 -10.07
CA LEU A 70 -40.53 9.09 -9.43
C LEU A 70 -40.69 10.56 -9.07
N ILE A 71 -41.21 11.39 -9.99
CA ILE A 71 -41.52 12.80 -9.72
C ILE A 71 -42.54 12.92 -8.57
N LYS A 72 -43.59 12.08 -8.57
CA LYS A 72 -44.61 12.06 -7.51
C LYS A 72 -44.03 11.68 -6.14
N LEU A 73 -43.06 10.75 -6.08
CA LEU A 73 -42.42 10.31 -4.84
C LEU A 73 -41.42 11.35 -4.30
N PHE A 74 -40.48 11.78 -5.14
CA PHE A 74 -39.34 12.60 -4.71
C PHE A 74 -39.54 14.11 -4.89
N LYS A 75 -40.52 14.56 -5.67
CA LYS A 75 -40.83 15.99 -5.88
C LYS A 75 -42.36 16.27 -5.85
N PRO A 76 -43.09 15.83 -4.80
CA PRO A 76 -44.54 15.99 -4.71
C PRO A 76 -44.96 17.47 -4.71
N LYS A 77 -46.02 17.79 -5.46
CA LYS A 77 -46.60 19.14 -5.50
C LYS A 77 -47.58 19.33 -4.34
N GLY A 78 -47.29 20.27 -3.43
CA GLY A 78 -48.18 20.67 -2.35
C GLY A 78 -47.62 20.43 -0.95
N LYS A 79 -48.48 20.46 0.08
CA LYS A 79 -48.07 20.36 1.51
C LYS A 79 -47.81 18.92 1.99
N SER A 80 -48.05 17.90 1.17
CA SER A 80 -47.93 16.48 1.51
C SER A 80 -46.59 15.89 1.05
N ILE A 81 -45.50 16.32 1.68
CA ILE A 81 -44.16 15.75 1.48
C ILE A 81 -43.99 14.59 2.48
N PRO A 82 -43.56 13.38 2.05
CA PRO A 82 -43.25 12.29 2.98
C PRO A 82 -42.02 12.61 3.82
N ALA A 83 -41.96 12.04 5.03
CA ALA A 83 -40.73 12.09 5.83
C ALA A 83 -39.68 11.11 5.30
N THR A 84 -40.11 9.92 4.87
CA THR A 84 -39.27 8.90 4.25
C THR A 84 -39.84 8.56 2.87
N ALA A 85 -39.05 8.72 1.82
CA ALA A 85 -39.34 8.23 0.48
C ALA A 85 -38.39 7.08 0.15
N LEU A 86 -38.93 5.93 -0.27
CA LEU A 86 -38.14 4.77 -0.68
C LEU A 86 -38.45 4.41 -2.13
N PHE A 87 -37.43 4.34 -2.98
CA PHE A 87 -37.52 3.77 -4.33
C PHE A 87 -36.77 2.44 -4.37
N TYR A 88 -37.45 1.40 -4.84
CA TYR A 88 -36.86 0.11 -5.18
C TYR A 88 -37.14 -0.18 -6.65
N PHE A 89 -36.12 -0.65 -7.37
CA PHE A 89 -36.22 -1.11 -8.76
C PHE A 89 -35.54 -2.47 -8.91
N SER A 90 -36.18 -3.39 -9.62
CA SER A 90 -35.56 -4.62 -10.13
C SER A 90 -35.91 -4.81 -11.61
N GLY A 91 -34.91 -5.13 -12.42
CA GLY A 91 -35.05 -5.25 -13.87
C GLY A 91 -33.72 -5.10 -14.60
N HIS A 92 -33.77 -4.83 -15.91
CA HIS A 92 -32.58 -4.50 -16.69
C HIS A 92 -32.07 -3.10 -16.35
N GLY A 93 -30.75 -2.99 -16.22
CA GLY A 93 -30.03 -1.73 -16.33
C GLY A 93 -29.19 -1.76 -17.60
N LEU A 94 -29.08 -0.62 -18.28
CA LEU A 94 -28.33 -0.47 -19.52
C LEU A 94 -27.25 0.60 -19.35
N GLN A 95 -26.23 0.54 -20.20
CA GLN A 95 -25.22 1.58 -20.31
C GLN A 95 -25.03 1.97 -21.78
N ARG A 96 -24.70 3.23 -22.02
CA ARG A 96 -24.48 3.82 -23.34
C ARG A 96 -23.11 4.48 -23.40
N GLU A 97 -22.27 4.03 -24.32
CA GLU A 97 -21.01 4.67 -24.67
C GLU A 97 -21.23 5.61 -25.86
N ALA A 98 -21.31 6.92 -25.62
CA ALA A 98 -21.54 7.93 -26.65
C ALA A 98 -20.66 9.17 -26.46
N GLY A 99 -19.36 8.95 -26.21
CA GLY A 99 -18.38 9.99 -25.83
C GLY A 99 -18.43 10.36 -24.34
N ILE A 100 -19.58 10.14 -23.70
CA ILE A 100 -19.75 10.02 -22.24
C ILE A 100 -20.39 8.65 -21.98
N GLN A 101 -20.02 8.02 -20.86
CA GLN A 101 -20.62 6.79 -20.33
C GLN A 101 -21.85 7.18 -19.49
N GLU A 102 -23.03 6.68 -19.84
CA GLU A 102 -24.28 6.99 -19.13
C GLU A 102 -25.17 5.74 -18.97
N GLY A 103 -25.67 5.54 -17.76
CA GLY A 103 -26.45 4.40 -17.31
C GLY A 103 -27.93 4.72 -17.16
N TYR A 104 -28.76 3.71 -17.43
CA TYR A 104 -30.22 3.85 -17.53
C TYR A 104 -30.95 2.67 -16.87
N LEU A 105 -32.07 2.96 -16.20
CA LEU A 105 -33.05 1.97 -15.75
C LEU A 105 -33.99 1.64 -16.91
N ALA A 106 -33.93 0.41 -17.41
CA ALA A 106 -34.73 0.01 -18.56
C ALA A 106 -36.20 -0.22 -18.19
N THR A 107 -37.08 0.27 -19.05
CA THR A 107 -38.53 0.10 -18.98
C THR A 107 -39.03 -0.78 -20.13
N SER A 108 -40.28 -1.23 -20.10
CA SER A 108 -40.80 -2.20 -21.08
C SER A 108 -40.82 -1.68 -22.52
N ASP A 109 -40.85 -0.37 -22.70
CA ASP A 109 -40.78 0.40 -23.96
C ASP A 109 -39.33 0.80 -24.37
N THR A 110 -38.32 0.41 -23.59
CA THR A 110 -36.91 0.62 -23.90
C THR A 110 -36.49 -0.14 -25.16
N ASN A 111 -35.83 0.57 -26.08
CA ASN A 111 -35.33 0.07 -27.35
C ASN A 111 -34.00 0.78 -27.74
N PRO A 112 -32.84 0.23 -27.35
CA PRO A 112 -31.53 0.82 -27.63
C PRO A 112 -31.27 1.03 -29.12
N GLY A 113 -31.78 0.15 -29.98
CA GLY A 113 -31.67 0.26 -31.45
C GLY A 113 -32.45 1.43 -32.06
N GLN A 114 -33.31 2.08 -31.29
CA GLN A 114 -34.01 3.32 -31.65
C GLN A 114 -33.59 4.51 -30.76
N GLY A 115 -32.56 4.34 -29.93
CA GLY A 115 -32.06 5.38 -29.03
C GLY A 115 -32.89 5.61 -27.76
N ASN A 116 -33.91 4.79 -27.48
CA ASN A 116 -34.62 4.83 -26.20
C ASN A 116 -33.98 3.86 -25.20
N PHE A 117 -33.38 4.38 -24.14
CA PHE A 117 -32.69 3.60 -23.11
C PHE A 117 -33.47 3.48 -21.78
N GLY A 118 -34.61 4.14 -21.64
CA GLY A 118 -35.39 4.20 -20.39
C GLY A 118 -35.06 5.44 -19.55
N ILE A 119 -35.04 5.30 -18.21
CA ILE A 119 -34.79 6.42 -17.29
C ILE A 119 -33.29 6.56 -17.02
N SER A 120 -32.68 7.68 -17.44
CA SER A 120 -31.29 8.02 -17.12
C SER A 120 -31.05 8.10 -15.60
N LEU A 121 -29.95 7.49 -15.13
CA LEU A 121 -29.50 7.57 -13.74
C LEU A 121 -29.02 8.97 -13.37
N ASP A 122 -28.51 9.76 -14.32
CA ASP A 122 -28.18 11.17 -14.10
C ASP A 122 -29.44 12.03 -13.93
N TRP A 123 -30.48 11.79 -14.73
CA TRP A 123 -31.79 12.43 -14.52
C TRP A 123 -32.36 12.08 -13.14
N LEU A 124 -32.24 10.82 -12.70
CA LEU A 124 -32.65 10.38 -11.37
C LEU A 124 -31.82 11.06 -10.27
N ARG A 125 -30.50 11.14 -10.41
CA ARG A 125 -29.60 11.90 -9.53
C ARG A 125 -30.05 13.37 -9.41
N ARG A 126 -30.32 14.05 -10.52
CA ARG A 126 -30.78 15.44 -10.53
C ARG A 126 -32.18 15.62 -9.93
N LEU A 127 -33.06 14.61 -10.02
CA LEU A 127 -34.35 14.59 -9.30
C LEU A 127 -34.15 14.49 -7.78
N LEU A 128 -33.30 13.57 -7.32
CA LEU A 128 -33.02 13.33 -5.89
C LEU A 128 -32.33 14.54 -5.23
N GLN A 129 -31.32 15.13 -5.90
CA GLN A 129 -30.66 16.39 -5.50
C GLN A 129 -31.62 17.58 -5.35
N ASN A 130 -32.79 17.52 -6.01
CA ASN A 130 -33.83 18.53 -5.97
C ASN A 130 -35.05 18.14 -5.12
N SER A 131 -34.96 17.05 -4.37
CA SER A 131 -36.03 16.58 -3.48
C SER A 131 -36.18 17.49 -2.24
N PRO A 132 -37.41 17.73 -1.76
CA PRO A 132 -37.67 18.29 -0.44
C PRO A 132 -37.90 17.21 0.64
N VAL A 133 -37.73 15.92 0.31
CA VAL A 133 -37.91 14.81 1.25
C VAL A 133 -36.73 14.75 2.22
N ARG A 134 -37.01 14.53 3.52
CA ARG A 134 -35.99 14.49 4.56
C ARG A 134 -35.18 13.18 4.57
N GLN A 135 -35.82 12.04 4.40
CA GLN A 135 -35.15 10.73 4.40
C GLN A 135 -35.35 10.04 3.06
N ILE A 136 -34.25 9.83 2.33
CA ILE A 136 -34.27 9.33 0.95
C ILE A 136 -33.60 7.95 0.93
N VAL A 137 -34.32 6.95 0.41
CA VAL A 137 -33.80 5.59 0.23
C VAL A 137 -33.95 5.19 -1.24
N VAL A 138 -32.86 4.73 -1.87
CA VAL A 138 -32.88 4.19 -3.24
C VAL A 138 -32.16 2.84 -3.26
N ILE A 139 -32.80 1.83 -3.83
CA ILE A 139 -32.31 0.46 -3.91
C ILE A 139 -32.49 -0.03 -5.35
N LEU A 140 -31.39 -0.35 -6.05
CA LEU A 140 -31.38 -0.73 -7.45
C LEU A 140 -30.83 -2.15 -7.63
N ASP A 141 -31.72 -3.10 -7.93
CA ASP A 141 -31.42 -4.50 -8.26
C ASP A 141 -31.36 -4.70 -9.79
N CYS A 142 -30.32 -4.13 -10.41
CA CYS A 142 -30.07 -4.22 -11.85
C CYS A 142 -28.58 -4.06 -12.19
N CYS A 143 -28.18 -4.49 -13.41
CA CYS A 143 -26.86 -4.22 -13.98
C CYS A 143 -26.54 -2.72 -14.00
N HIS A 144 -25.25 -2.36 -13.99
CA HIS A 144 -24.75 -0.98 -14.05
C HIS A 144 -25.30 -0.02 -12.97
N SER A 145 -26.03 -0.53 -11.96
CA SER A 145 -26.70 0.27 -10.93
C SER A 145 -25.74 1.14 -10.11
N GLY A 146 -24.47 0.72 -10.01
CA GLY A 146 -23.40 1.47 -9.36
C GLY A 146 -23.11 2.85 -9.97
N GLU A 147 -23.47 3.10 -11.23
CA GLU A 147 -23.20 4.38 -11.90
C GLU A 147 -23.96 5.57 -11.27
N LEU A 148 -25.04 5.29 -10.51
CA LEU A 148 -25.69 6.29 -9.67
C LEU A 148 -24.71 6.93 -8.65
N LEU A 149 -23.64 6.22 -8.30
CA LEU A 149 -22.70 6.55 -7.21
C LEU A 149 -21.29 6.99 -7.68
N THR A 150 -20.87 6.73 -8.93
CA THR A 150 -19.42 6.84 -9.30
C THR A 150 -18.89 8.28 -9.49
N PHE A 151 -19.75 9.29 -9.60
CA PHE A 151 -19.32 10.65 -9.96
C PHE A 151 -18.83 11.45 -8.74
N ARG A 152 -17.53 11.79 -8.71
CA ARG A 152 -16.81 12.54 -7.66
C ARG A 152 -17.34 13.97 -7.35
N ASP A 153 -18.39 14.40 -8.04
CA ASP A 153 -18.68 15.83 -8.26
C ASP A 153 -19.98 16.34 -7.61
N ALA A 154 -20.96 15.46 -7.34
CA ALA A 154 -22.15 15.82 -6.57
C ALA A 154 -22.86 14.58 -6.00
N ASP A 155 -22.89 14.46 -4.66
CA ASP A 155 -23.69 13.45 -3.95
C ASP A 155 -25.18 13.56 -4.39
N PRO A 156 -25.88 12.44 -4.71
CA PRO A 156 -27.26 12.43 -5.20
C PRO A 156 -28.37 12.94 -4.25
N GLY A 157 -28.05 13.77 -3.26
CA GLY A 157 -29.03 14.43 -2.40
C GLY A 157 -28.46 15.52 -1.50
N ALA A 158 -27.24 16.01 -1.78
CA ALA A 158 -26.38 16.77 -0.87
C ALA A 158 -27.02 18.02 -0.22
N ARG A 159 -27.70 17.84 0.92
CA ARG A 159 -28.39 18.91 1.66
C ARG A 159 -28.24 18.70 3.18
N PRO A 160 -27.87 19.74 3.96
CA PRO A 160 -27.85 19.65 5.42
C PRO A 160 -29.22 19.25 5.97
N GLY A 161 -29.25 18.18 6.78
CA GLY A 161 -30.48 17.65 7.39
C GLY A 161 -31.24 16.60 6.57
N THR A 162 -30.77 16.21 5.38
CA THR A 162 -31.33 15.11 4.59
C THR A 162 -30.57 13.80 4.85
N ASP A 163 -31.25 12.83 5.48
CA ASP A 163 -30.73 11.50 5.79
C ASP A 163 -30.86 10.58 4.55
N ARG A 164 -29.89 9.70 4.27
CA ARG A 164 -29.83 8.90 3.04
C ARG A 164 -29.36 7.45 3.19
N LEU A 165 -29.90 6.60 2.32
CA LEU A 165 -29.35 5.29 1.96
C LEU A 165 -29.50 5.07 0.45
N PHE A 166 -28.39 4.91 -0.25
CA PHE A 166 -28.34 4.40 -1.61
C PHE A 166 -27.68 3.02 -1.62
N MET A 167 -28.25 2.10 -2.38
CA MET A 167 -27.78 0.71 -2.47
C MET A 167 -27.91 0.24 -3.92
N ALA A 168 -26.79 -0.09 -4.55
CA ALA A 168 -26.72 -0.62 -5.90
C ALA A 168 -26.27 -2.09 -5.86
N ALA A 169 -26.94 -2.95 -6.62
CA ALA A 169 -26.70 -4.39 -6.60
C ALA A 169 -25.50 -4.84 -7.44
N SER A 170 -24.95 -4.00 -8.32
CA SER A 170 -23.70 -4.28 -9.03
C SER A 170 -22.85 -3.01 -9.16
N ARG A 171 -21.56 -3.19 -9.48
CA ARG A 171 -20.72 -2.07 -9.89
C ARG A 171 -21.03 -1.64 -11.33
N GLU A 172 -20.57 -0.45 -11.69
CA GLU A 172 -20.78 0.18 -13.00
C GLU A 172 -20.36 -0.70 -14.19
N TYR A 173 -19.29 -1.47 -14.04
CA TYR A 173 -18.74 -2.36 -15.07
C TYR A 173 -19.17 -3.83 -14.91
N GLU A 174 -20.11 -4.14 -14.00
CA GLU A 174 -20.52 -5.51 -13.67
C GLU A 174 -21.95 -5.81 -14.13
N SER A 175 -22.09 -6.82 -15.00
CA SER A 175 -23.35 -7.50 -15.29
C SER A 175 -23.85 -8.23 -14.06
N ALA A 176 -25.05 -7.90 -13.58
CA ALA A 176 -25.70 -8.64 -12.50
C ALA A 176 -26.15 -10.03 -13.00
N TYR A 177 -25.88 -11.07 -12.22
CA TYR A 177 -26.29 -12.44 -12.54
C TYR A 177 -27.66 -12.76 -11.92
N GLU A 178 -28.66 -13.13 -12.73
CA GLU A 178 -29.79 -13.93 -12.23
C GLU A 178 -29.24 -15.31 -11.78
N ALA A 179 -29.58 -15.74 -10.56
CA ALA A 179 -29.17 -17.05 -10.05
C ALA A 179 -29.96 -18.16 -10.75
N LEU A 180 -29.26 -19.08 -11.42
CA LEU A 180 -29.85 -20.09 -12.31
C LEU A 180 -30.87 -21.06 -11.66
N GLU A 181 -30.97 -21.12 -10.33
CA GLU A 181 -31.91 -21.98 -9.60
C GLU A 181 -32.63 -21.24 -8.42
N GLY A 182 -32.88 -19.93 -8.54
CA GLY A 182 -33.48 -19.10 -7.48
C GLY A 182 -34.94 -18.68 -7.72
N GLN A 183 -35.73 -18.55 -6.64
CA GLN A 183 -37.04 -17.85 -6.65
C GLN A 183 -36.90 -16.32 -6.64
N HIS A 184 -35.71 -15.82 -6.26
CA HIS A 184 -35.37 -14.42 -6.02
C HIS A 184 -33.93 -14.15 -6.46
N SER A 185 -33.60 -12.93 -6.88
CA SER A 185 -32.21 -12.53 -7.16
C SER A 185 -31.30 -12.71 -5.93
N VAL A 186 -29.98 -12.87 -6.13
CA VAL A 186 -29.04 -13.10 -5.02
C VAL A 186 -29.04 -11.89 -4.07
N PHE A 187 -28.96 -10.69 -4.64
CA PHE A 187 -29.09 -9.43 -3.92
C PHE A 187 -30.45 -9.27 -3.22
N THR A 188 -31.57 -9.55 -3.89
CA THR A 188 -32.89 -9.39 -3.26
C THR A 188 -33.14 -10.44 -2.17
N LYS A 189 -32.60 -11.65 -2.29
CA LYS A 189 -32.60 -12.66 -1.22
C LYS A 189 -31.84 -12.16 0.02
N ALA A 190 -30.67 -11.52 -0.17
CA ALA A 190 -29.94 -10.87 0.92
C ALA A 190 -30.77 -9.72 1.54
N LEU A 191 -31.29 -8.82 0.71
CA LEU A 191 -32.12 -7.66 1.10
C LEU A 191 -33.37 -8.08 1.90
N LEU A 192 -34.09 -9.12 1.47
CA LEU A 192 -35.31 -9.61 2.13
C LEU A 192 -35.05 -10.21 3.51
N SER A 193 -33.88 -10.82 3.73
CA SER A 193 -33.46 -11.28 5.05
C SER A 193 -33.02 -10.10 5.94
N GLY A 194 -32.24 -9.16 5.41
CA GLY A 194 -31.81 -7.96 6.15
C GLY A 194 -32.97 -7.03 6.52
N LEU A 195 -34.02 -6.96 5.70
CA LEU A 195 -35.26 -6.23 6.01
C LEU A 195 -36.18 -6.98 7.01
N ASN A 196 -35.78 -8.13 7.56
CA ASN A 196 -36.59 -8.89 8.51
C ASN A 196 -36.31 -8.49 9.98
N PRO A 197 -37.21 -7.73 10.65
CA PRO A 197 -37.00 -7.31 12.03
C PRO A 197 -37.12 -8.47 13.04
N TYR A 198 -37.46 -9.69 12.59
CA TYR A 198 -37.42 -10.90 13.42
C TYR A 198 -36.08 -11.65 13.35
N GLU A 199 -35.18 -11.30 12.42
CA GLU A 199 -33.84 -11.91 12.30
C GLU A 199 -32.75 -11.11 13.05
N GLN A 200 -32.98 -9.82 13.34
CA GLN A 200 -32.05 -9.00 14.15
C GLN A 200 -32.54 -8.80 15.59
N GLN A 201 -31.60 -8.85 16.55
CA GLN A 201 -31.89 -8.54 17.94
C GLN A 201 -32.39 -7.09 18.09
N GLY A 202 -33.43 -6.87 18.90
CA GLY A 202 -34.02 -5.55 19.11
C GLY A 202 -35.22 -5.19 18.23
N GLY A 203 -35.58 -6.00 17.23
CA GLY A 203 -36.88 -5.88 16.55
C GLY A 203 -37.03 -4.70 15.59
N LYS A 204 -35.92 -4.14 15.09
CA LYS A 204 -35.85 -2.90 14.31
C LYS A 204 -34.67 -2.97 13.33
N ILE A 205 -34.93 -2.70 12.05
CA ILE A 205 -33.91 -2.61 10.99
C ILE A 205 -33.69 -1.13 10.66
N SER A 206 -32.41 -0.74 10.54
CA SER A 206 -31.99 0.60 10.09
C SER A 206 -31.28 0.54 8.73
N ASN A 207 -30.97 1.70 8.17
CA ASN A 207 -30.03 1.82 7.05
C ASN A 207 -28.70 1.10 7.35
N TYR A 208 -28.08 1.38 8.50
CA TYR A 208 -26.79 0.79 8.87
C TYR A 208 -26.88 -0.73 9.02
N SER A 209 -27.84 -1.24 9.80
CA SER A 209 -27.98 -2.67 10.05
C SER A 209 -28.48 -3.47 8.84
N LEU A 210 -29.11 -2.81 7.85
CA LEU A 210 -29.38 -3.40 6.54
C LEU A 210 -28.11 -3.46 5.67
N THR A 211 -27.34 -2.36 5.57
CA THR A 211 -26.10 -2.35 4.77
C THR A 211 -25.09 -3.37 5.25
N GLU A 212 -24.92 -3.52 6.57
CA GLU A 212 -24.06 -4.53 7.15
C GLU A 212 -24.55 -5.95 6.83
N HIS A 213 -25.84 -6.25 7.03
CA HIS A 213 -26.39 -7.58 6.76
C HIS A 213 -26.29 -7.96 5.28
N VAL A 214 -26.58 -7.04 4.35
CA VAL A 214 -26.46 -7.30 2.90
C VAL A 214 -24.99 -7.48 2.50
N SER A 215 -24.07 -6.67 3.05
CA SER A 215 -22.63 -6.82 2.83
C SER A 215 -22.10 -8.17 3.35
N GLN A 216 -22.50 -8.58 4.55
CA GLN A 216 -22.12 -9.89 5.13
C GLN A 216 -22.70 -11.06 4.32
N LYS A 217 -23.95 -10.97 3.85
CA LYS A 217 -24.60 -12.03 3.07
C LYS A 217 -24.06 -12.19 1.66
N LEU A 218 -23.42 -11.17 1.09
CA LEU A 218 -22.83 -11.19 -0.26
C LEU A 218 -21.29 -11.21 -0.23
N ARG A 219 -20.66 -11.39 0.93
CA ARG A 219 -19.19 -11.47 1.04
C ARG A 219 -18.68 -12.78 0.42
N GLY A 220 -18.04 -12.65 -0.75
CA GLY A 220 -17.51 -13.78 -1.52
C GLY A 220 -18.40 -14.24 -2.68
N GLU A 221 -19.60 -13.65 -2.84
CA GLU A 221 -20.40 -13.80 -4.06
C GLU A 221 -19.79 -12.99 -5.21
N LEU A 222 -20.04 -13.38 -6.46
CA LEU A 222 -19.62 -12.61 -7.64
C LEU A 222 -20.27 -11.22 -7.70
N GLN A 223 -21.47 -11.09 -7.15
CA GLN A 223 -22.23 -9.83 -7.09
C GLN A 223 -21.82 -9.02 -5.85
N GLN A 224 -21.01 -7.96 -6.04
CA GLN A 224 -20.55 -7.09 -4.96
C GLN A 224 -21.33 -5.77 -4.92
N PRO A 225 -22.26 -5.59 -3.95
CA PRO A 225 -23.09 -4.38 -3.88
C PRO A 225 -22.28 -3.14 -3.48
N LEU A 226 -22.75 -1.97 -3.91
CA LEU A 226 -22.24 -0.67 -3.47
C LEU A 226 -23.25 -0.01 -2.54
N PHE A 227 -22.75 0.65 -1.50
CA PHE A 227 -23.54 1.34 -0.48
C PHE A 227 -23.05 2.76 -0.29
N GLU A 228 -23.97 3.72 -0.25
CA GLU A 228 -23.72 5.08 0.24
C GLU A 228 -24.77 5.40 1.30
N SER A 229 -24.36 5.89 2.47
CA SER A 229 -25.31 6.34 3.50
C SER A 229 -24.74 7.54 4.24
N SER A 230 -25.57 8.57 4.40
CA SER A 230 -25.18 9.86 4.97
C SER A 230 -26.31 10.44 5.82
N GLY A 231 -25.95 11.27 6.81
CA GLY A 231 -26.90 11.77 7.80
C GLY A 231 -27.29 10.72 8.85
N SER A 232 -28.50 10.85 9.39
CA SER A 232 -28.99 10.13 10.57
C SER A 232 -29.52 8.73 10.26
N GLU A 233 -29.84 7.97 11.32
CA GLU A 233 -30.51 6.67 11.20
C GLU A 233 -31.88 6.77 10.49
N ILE A 234 -32.02 6.05 9.37
CA ILE A 234 -33.31 5.79 8.73
C ILE A 234 -33.80 4.43 9.21
N VAL A 235 -34.94 4.40 9.91
CA VAL A 235 -35.62 3.14 10.23
C VAL A 235 -36.31 2.61 8.98
N LEU A 236 -36.12 1.33 8.67
CA LEU A 236 -36.71 0.69 7.50
C LEU A 236 -37.89 -0.20 7.91
N THR A 237 -37.66 -1.26 8.68
CA THR A 237 -38.70 -2.16 9.21
C THR A 237 -38.62 -2.32 10.72
N ARG A 238 -39.73 -2.71 11.36
CA ARG A 238 -39.83 -2.99 12.81
C ARG A 238 -40.91 -4.02 13.13
N VAL A 239 -40.82 -4.63 14.30
CA VAL A 239 -41.89 -5.46 14.87
C VAL A 239 -43.02 -4.55 15.36
N SER A 240 -44.23 -4.75 14.85
CA SER A 240 -45.43 -4.00 15.19
C SER A 240 -46.46 -4.87 15.93
N GLY A 241 -46.98 -4.39 17.06
CA GLY A 241 -48.05 -5.05 17.81
C GLY A 241 -47.62 -5.74 19.12
N LEU A 242 -48.58 -6.41 19.76
CA LEU A 242 -48.58 -6.74 21.20
C LEU A 242 -47.52 -7.73 21.71
N LYS A 243 -46.67 -8.29 20.83
CA LYS A 243 -45.47 -9.04 21.27
C LYS A 243 -44.37 -8.14 21.87
N ALA A 244 -44.41 -6.83 21.62
CA ALA A 244 -43.52 -5.86 22.27
C ALA A 244 -43.74 -5.73 23.80
N ALA A 245 -44.84 -6.26 24.36
CA ALA A 245 -45.26 -6.01 25.73
C ALA A 245 -44.51 -6.82 26.82
N PHE A 246 -43.67 -7.79 26.45
CA PHE A 246 -42.88 -8.59 27.40
C PHE A 246 -41.56 -7.94 27.83
N SER A 247 -41.11 -6.86 27.18
CA SER A 247 -39.97 -6.06 27.64
C SER A 247 -40.45 -4.94 28.57
N LYS A 248 -40.86 -5.31 29.79
CA LYS A 248 -41.41 -4.39 30.81
C LYS A 248 -40.40 -3.99 31.89
N THR A 249 -39.31 -3.37 31.46
CA THR A 249 -38.57 -2.39 32.28
C THR A 249 -38.22 -1.19 31.39
N PRO A 250 -38.46 0.05 31.85
CA PRO A 250 -38.12 1.23 31.08
C PRO A 250 -36.60 1.44 31.08
N ILE A 251 -35.92 0.77 30.13
CA ILE A 251 -34.51 1.01 29.80
C ILE A 251 -34.35 2.52 29.57
N SER A 252 -33.57 3.16 30.45
CA SER A 252 -33.47 4.62 30.50
C SER A 252 -32.95 5.20 29.19
N THR A 253 -33.27 6.46 28.91
CA THR A 253 -32.81 7.14 27.69
C THR A 253 -31.30 7.06 27.51
N LEU A 254 -30.53 7.04 28.61
CA LEU A 254 -29.08 6.78 28.63
C LEU A 254 -28.70 5.39 28.13
N ALA A 255 -29.36 4.34 28.62
CA ALA A 255 -29.10 2.97 28.15
C ALA A 255 -29.58 2.76 26.70
N ARG A 256 -30.62 3.49 26.27
CA ARG A 256 -31.09 3.50 24.88
C ARG A 256 -30.15 4.28 23.94
N LEU A 257 -29.49 5.33 24.43
CA LEU A 257 -28.40 6.02 23.73
C LEU A 257 -27.15 5.13 23.63
N LYS A 258 -26.81 4.37 24.69
CA LYS A 258 -25.75 3.34 24.62
C LYS A 258 -26.09 2.22 23.62
N GLN A 259 -27.36 1.83 23.49
CA GLN A 259 -27.78 0.90 22.43
C GLN A 259 -27.66 1.49 21.02
N MET A 260 -27.59 2.83 20.88
CA MET A 260 -27.35 3.48 19.59
C MET A 260 -25.86 3.75 19.30
N SER A 261 -24.97 3.75 20.31
CA SER A 261 -23.53 3.85 20.06
C SER A 261 -22.96 2.57 19.45
N PHE A 262 -23.27 1.39 19.98
CA PHE A 262 -22.63 0.12 19.57
C PHE A 262 -22.83 -0.35 18.12
N GLY A 263 -23.64 0.35 17.31
CA GLY A 263 -23.70 0.13 15.85
C GLY A 263 -22.57 0.83 15.06
N PHE A 264 -21.86 1.77 15.68
CA PHE A 264 -20.71 2.46 15.09
C PHE A 264 -19.40 1.81 15.58
N CYS A 265 -18.50 1.45 14.66
CA CYS A 265 -17.16 0.99 15.04
C CYS A 265 -16.24 2.18 15.28
N PRO A 266 -15.64 2.33 16.47
CA PRO A 266 -14.72 3.44 16.77
C PRO A 266 -13.37 3.31 16.07
N TYR A 267 -13.01 2.10 15.62
CA TYR A 267 -11.76 1.80 14.93
C TYR A 267 -11.97 1.78 13.41
N ARG A 268 -11.04 2.35 12.66
CA ARG A 268 -11.20 2.57 11.20
C ARG A 268 -10.47 1.55 10.33
N GLY A 269 -9.72 0.62 10.93
CA GLY A 269 -8.93 -0.35 10.17
C GLY A 269 -7.89 0.33 9.30
N LEU A 270 -7.82 -0.06 8.03
CA LEU A 270 -6.95 0.61 7.06
C LEU A 270 -7.45 2.01 6.64
N SER A 271 -8.74 2.34 6.81
CA SER A 271 -9.28 3.66 6.45
C SER A 271 -8.71 4.77 7.33
N ALA A 272 -8.54 5.96 6.76
CA ALA A 272 -8.27 7.15 7.55
C ALA A 272 -9.46 7.51 8.45
N PHE A 273 -9.18 8.23 9.53
CA PHE A 273 -10.21 9.03 10.20
C PHE A 273 -10.48 10.26 9.34
N ASP A 274 -11.72 10.73 9.39
CA ASP A 274 -12.18 11.91 8.63
C ASP A 274 -12.87 12.88 9.59
N GLU A 275 -13.28 14.06 9.15
CA GLU A 275 -13.86 15.09 10.04
C GLU A 275 -15.08 14.60 10.85
N ALA A 276 -15.89 13.71 10.25
CA ALA A 276 -17.03 13.06 10.89
C ALA A 276 -16.64 11.97 11.91
N HIS A 277 -15.37 11.59 11.97
CA HIS A 277 -14.80 10.57 12.87
C HIS A 277 -13.89 11.19 13.95
N ALA A 278 -13.70 12.52 13.95
CA ALA A 278 -12.80 13.25 14.85
C ALA A 278 -13.09 12.98 16.34
N ASP A 279 -14.36 12.76 16.70
CA ASP A 279 -14.77 12.35 18.05
C ASP A 279 -14.07 11.08 18.58
N TYR A 280 -13.46 10.27 17.71
CA TYR A 280 -12.78 9.01 18.04
C TYR A 280 -11.28 9.03 17.68
N PHE A 281 -10.75 10.19 17.27
CA PHE A 281 -9.34 10.39 16.94
C PHE A 281 -8.58 10.89 18.17
N PHE A 282 -7.66 10.07 18.71
CA PHE A 282 -6.93 10.32 19.96
C PHE A 282 -5.43 10.06 19.81
N GLY A 283 -4.62 10.33 20.84
CA GLY A 283 -3.18 10.07 20.89
C GLY A 283 -2.33 10.97 19.98
N ARG A 284 -2.96 11.91 19.27
CA ARG A 284 -2.31 12.87 18.35
C ARG A 284 -2.60 14.33 18.68
N ASP A 285 -3.18 14.62 19.85
CA ASP A 285 -3.54 15.96 20.31
C ASP A 285 -2.38 16.96 20.25
N ALA A 286 -1.19 16.59 20.76
CA ALA A 286 -0.01 17.45 20.75
C ALA A 286 0.50 17.79 19.33
N LEU A 287 0.45 16.83 18.39
CA LEU A 287 0.79 17.08 16.98
C LEU A 287 -0.30 17.88 16.25
N THR A 288 -1.56 17.73 16.67
CA THR A 288 -2.68 18.53 16.17
C THR A 288 -2.52 19.99 16.60
N GLN A 289 -2.14 20.24 17.85
CA GLN A 289 -1.83 21.58 18.35
C GLN A 289 -0.63 22.19 17.61
N ALA A 290 0.50 21.50 17.52
CA ALA A 290 1.69 22.01 16.81
C ALA A 290 1.43 22.36 15.33
N LEU A 291 0.50 21.64 14.68
CA LEU A 291 0.04 21.93 13.32
C LEU A 291 -0.89 23.16 13.28
N LEU A 292 -1.75 23.35 14.27
CA LEU A 292 -2.58 24.55 14.43
C LEU A 292 -1.74 25.80 14.73
N ASP A 293 -0.73 25.70 15.61
CA ASP A 293 0.18 26.80 15.96
C ASP A 293 0.93 27.33 14.72
N LYS A 294 1.35 26.44 13.81
CA LYS A 294 1.94 26.78 12.50
C LYS A 294 0.97 27.43 11.52
N ILE A 295 -0.33 27.19 11.68
CA ILE A 295 -1.42 27.67 10.82
C ILE A 295 -1.99 29.02 11.32
N GLU A 296 -1.90 29.28 12.62
CA GLU A 296 -2.11 30.61 13.19
C GLU A 296 -0.94 31.55 12.85
N SER A 297 0.31 31.08 13.01
CA SER A 297 1.52 31.89 12.78
C SER A 297 1.94 32.09 11.31
N GLY A 298 1.22 31.52 10.32
CA GLY A 298 1.66 31.56 8.93
C GLY A 298 0.61 31.31 7.83
N ASN A 299 1.11 31.13 6.61
CA ASN A 299 0.36 30.78 5.40
C ASN A 299 0.85 29.50 4.71
N PHE A 300 1.87 28.82 5.23
CA PHE A 300 2.37 27.57 4.66
C PHE A 300 2.80 26.60 5.77
N CYS A 301 2.44 25.33 5.65
CA CYS A 301 2.91 24.26 6.53
C CYS A 301 3.10 22.94 5.76
N ALA A 302 4.14 22.18 6.11
CA ALA A 302 4.38 20.85 5.55
C ALA A 302 4.29 19.78 6.65
N LEU A 303 3.38 18.81 6.48
CA LEU A 303 3.20 17.69 7.39
C LEU A 303 3.97 16.48 6.83
N VAL A 304 5.18 16.25 7.36
CA VAL A 304 6.15 15.29 6.81
C VAL A 304 6.25 14.06 7.71
N GLY A 305 6.24 12.86 7.15
CA GLY A 305 6.43 11.64 7.96
C GLY A 305 6.26 10.34 7.17
N ALA A 306 6.53 9.19 7.80
CA ALA A 306 6.47 7.88 7.15
C ALA A 306 5.07 7.56 6.56
N SER A 307 4.99 6.58 5.65
CA SER A 307 3.71 5.95 5.29
C SER A 307 3.04 5.33 6.52
N SER A 308 1.71 5.30 6.53
CA SER A 308 0.88 4.74 7.63
C SER A 308 1.03 5.40 9.01
N SER A 309 1.84 6.47 9.16
CA SER A 309 2.01 7.25 10.41
C SER A 309 0.77 8.05 10.86
N GLY A 310 -0.29 8.09 10.02
CA GLY A 310 -1.56 8.75 10.31
C GLY A 310 -1.76 10.14 9.70
N LYS A 311 -0.87 10.62 8.82
CA LYS A 311 -0.93 11.97 8.20
C LYS A 311 -2.32 12.39 7.71
N THR A 312 -2.96 11.59 6.86
CA THR A 312 -4.32 11.84 6.34
C THR A 312 -5.36 12.01 7.45
N SER A 313 -5.31 11.16 8.48
CA SER A 313 -6.19 11.26 9.66
C SER A 313 -5.93 12.55 10.44
N LEU A 314 -4.66 12.92 10.63
CA LEU A 314 -4.26 14.16 11.31
C LEU A 314 -4.67 15.42 10.53
N LEU A 315 -4.63 15.40 9.19
CA LEU A 315 -5.13 16.49 8.35
C LEU A 315 -6.65 16.63 8.40
N ARG A 316 -7.41 15.53 8.35
CA ARG A 316 -8.88 15.57 8.29
C ARG A 316 -9.51 15.63 9.69
N ALA A 317 -9.33 14.57 10.47
CA ALA A 317 -9.96 14.39 11.78
C ALA A 317 -9.32 15.27 12.88
N GLY A 318 -8.04 15.61 12.75
CA GLY A 318 -7.40 16.63 13.57
C GLY A 318 -7.64 18.04 13.05
N LEU A 319 -6.85 18.45 12.06
CA LEU A 319 -6.77 19.84 11.60
C LEU A 319 -8.10 20.38 11.03
N MET A 320 -8.64 19.78 9.97
CA MET A 320 -9.83 20.32 9.31
C MET A 320 -11.04 20.39 10.23
N HIS A 321 -11.23 19.38 11.10
CA HIS A 321 -12.26 19.38 12.14
C HIS A 321 -12.12 20.59 13.07
N HIS A 322 -10.95 20.80 13.70
CA HIS A 322 -10.74 21.93 14.60
C HIS A 322 -10.84 23.29 13.91
N LEU A 323 -10.37 23.40 12.66
CA LEU A 323 -10.53 24.62 11.88
C LEU A 323 -12.01 24.94 11.62
N ARG A 324 -12.83 23.99 11.11
CA ARG A 324 -14.27 24.22 10.87
C ARG A 324 -15.06 24.50 12.15
N LYS A 325 -14.59 24.01 13.30
CA LYS A 325 -15.25 24.13 14.59
C LYS A 325 -14.91 25.41 15.35
N GLY A 326 -13.77 26.04 15.05
CA GLY A 326 -13.33 27.29 15.69
C GLY A 326 -12.96 27.15 17.18
N ASP A 327 -12.77 25.93 17.69
CA ASP A 327 -12.52 25.65 19.13
C ASP A 327 -11.03 25.61 19.52
N ARG A 328 -10.16 26.02 18.59
CA ARG A 328 -8.71 26.16 18.78
C ARG A 328 -8.19 27.48 18.26
N ILE A 329 -8.59 27.88 17.06
CA ILE A 329 -8.25 29.18 16.46
C ILE A 329 -9.53 30.01 16.32
N PRO A 330 -9.69 31.12 17.05
CA PRO A 330 -10.91 31.93 17.00
C PRO A 330 -11.21 32.44 15.58
N GLY A 331 -12.44 32.22 15.09
CA GLY A 331 -12.89 32.66 13.77
C GLY A 331 -12.50 31.76 12.60
N SER A 332 -11.79 30.65 12.82
CA SER A 332 -11.44 29.71 11.75
C SER A 332 -12.64 28.96 11.17
N ASP A 333 -13.75 28.92 11.90
CA ASP A 333 -15.07 28.42 11.45
C ASP A 333 -15.59 29.19 10.21
N SER A 334 -15.13 30.43 10.01
CA SER A 334 -15.45 31.25 8.84
C SER A 334 -14.53 31.01 7.62
N TRP A 335 -13.49 30.18 7.75
CA TRP A 335 -12.50 29.95 6.69
C TRP A 335 -12.96 28.92 5.66
N THR A 336 -12.62 29.14 4.39
CA THR A 336 -12.88 28.17 3.32
C THR A 336 -11.80 27.10 3.30
N LEU A 337 -12.11 25.89 3.76
CA LEU A 337 -11.20 24.75 3.66
C LEU A 337 -11.44 23.96 2.36
N LYS A 338 -10.38 23.69 1.60
CA LYS A 338 -10.37 22.84 0.40
C LYS A 338 -9.34 21.73 0.58
N LEU A 339 -9.75 20.48 0.40
CA LEU A 339 -8.86 19.32 0.39
C LEU A 339 -8.71 18.82 -1.05
N ILE A 340 -7.47 18.60 -1.47
CA ILE A 340 -7.12 17.92 -2.71
C ILE A 340 -6.06 16.85 -2.47
N THR A 341 -5.97 15.93 -3.43
CA THR A 341 -4.82 15.05 -3.64
C THR A 341 -4.40 15.23 -5.10
N PRO A 342 -3.11 15.40 -5.44
CA PRO A 342 -2.71 15.85 -6.77
C PRO A 342 -3.10 14.91 -7.91
N THR A 343 -2.97 13.58 -7.72
CA THR A 343 -3.11 12.58 -8.79
C THR A 343 -2.16 12.81 -9.98
N GLN A 344 -2.33 12.03 -11.05
CA GLN A 344 -1.58 12.18 -12.30
C GLN A 344 -2.00 13.41 -13.14
N GLN A 345 -3.09 14.11 -12.77
CA GLN A 345 -3.58 15.32 -13.46
C GLN A 345 -3.74 16.47 -12.44
N PRO A 346 -2.64 17.07 -11.95
CA PRO A 346 -2.67 17.95 -10.79
C PRO A 346 -3.37 19.29 -11.04
N LEU A 347 -3.37 19.84 -12.27
CA LEU A 347 -4.15 21.06 -12.55
C LEU A 347 -5.65 20.76 -12.58
N LYS A 348 -6.05 19.56 -13.01
CA LYS A 348 -7.45 19.10 -12.99
C LYS A 348 -7.95 18.86 -11.56
N ALA A 349 -7.14 18.23 -10.72
CA ALA A 349 -7.43 18.05 -9.30
C ALA A 349 -7.59 19.40 -8.57
N LEU A 350 -6.73 20.37 -8.91
CA LEU A 350 -6.83 21.75 -8.40
C LEU A 350 -8.09 22.46 -8.89
N ALA A 351 -8.39 22.41 -10.20
CA ALA A 351 -9.59 23.02 -10.79
C ALA A 351 -10.89 22.47 -10.18
N ALA A 352 -11.00 21.14 -10.05
CA ALA A 352 -12.17 20.47 -9.47
C ALA A 352 -12.50 21.00 -8.06
N ALA A 353 -11.49 21.31 -7.24
CA ALA A 353 -11.68 21.83 -5.89
C ALA A 353 -12.45 23.16 -5.82
N PHE A 354 -12.40 23.99 -6.87
CA PHE A 354 -13.08 25.29 -6.92
C PHE A 354 -14.44 25.26 -7.65
N THR A 355 -14.80 24.13 -8.27
CA THR A 355 -16.13 23.97 -8.88
C THR A 355 -17.25 23.94 -7.84
N SER A 356 -18.42 24.48 -8.19
CA SER A 356 -19.57 24.53 -7.27
C SER A 356 -20.42 23.26 -7.33
N THR A 357 -20.74 22.68 -6.17
CA THR A 357 -21.57 21.45 -6.04
C THR A 357 -23.07 21.68 -6.18
N ASN A 358 -23.51 22.94 -6.16
CA ASN A 358 -24.93 23.34 -6.14
C ASN A 358 -25.41 23.86 -7.51
N VAL A 359 -24.75 23.46 -8.60
CA VAL A 359 -24.85 24.04 -9.94
C VAL A 359 -25.05 22.91 -10.96
N ASP A 360 -25.81 23.17 -12.04
CA ASP A 360 -26.15 22.15 -13.05
C ASP A 360 -24.92 21.60 -13.78
N SER A 361 -24.98 20.37 -14.28
CA SER A 361 -23.80 19.63 -14.77
C SER A 361 -23.10 20.31 -15.94
N ILE A 362 -23.84 20.97 -16.84
CA ILE A 362 -23.29 21.77 -17.94
C ILE A 362 -22.48 22.95 -17.38
N GLN A 363 -23.07 23.73 -16.47
CA GLN A 363 -22.41 24.89 -15.85
C GLN A 363 -21.23 24.48 -14.96
N ARG A 364 -21.27 23.29 -14.34
CA ARG A 364 -20.12 22.73 -13.61
C ARG A 364 -18.99 22.35 -14.55
N ALA A 365 -19.28 21.72 -15.70
CA ALA A 365 -18.29 21.41 -16.73
C ALA A 365 -17.68 22.70 -17.33
N GLU A 366 -18.50 23.74 -17.54
CA GLU A 366 -18.02 25.08 -17.93
C GLU A 366 -17.10 25.70 -16.88
N GLN A 367 -17.49 25.68 -15.59
CA GLN A 367 -16.65 26.15 -14.48
C GLN A 367 -15.31 25.39 -14.41
N MET A 368 -15.35 24.06 -14.55
CA MET A 368 -14.17 23.20 -14.51
C MET A 368 -13.23 23.50 -15.68
N HIS A 369 -13.75 23.58 -16.91
CA HIS A 369 -12.96 23.90 -18.10
C HIS A 369 -12.39 25.34 -18.05
N GLN A 370 -13.16 26.31 -17.54
CA GLN A 370 -12.67 27.67 -17.33
C GLN A 370 -11.55 27.73 -16.28
N ALA A 371 -11.69 26.99 -15.16
CA ALA A 371 -10.67 26.91 -14.12
C ALA A 371 -9.38 26.22 -14.62
N GLU A 372 -9.50 25.08 -15.33
CA GLU A 372 -8.36 24.43 -15.98
C GLU A 372 -7.65 25.36 -16.97
N ARG A 373 -8.41 26.12 -17.78
CA ARG A 373 -7.83 27.06 -18.75
C ARG A 373 -7.12 28.23 -18.06
N LEU A 374 -7.70 28.82 -17.01
CA LEU A 374 -7.05 29.88 -16.22
C LEU A 374 -5.72 29.41 -15.61
N LEU A 375 -5.67 28.17 -15.09
CA LEU A 375 -4.47 27.56 -14.53
C LEU A 375 -3.38 27.28 -15.58
N ARG A 376 -3.75 26.97 -16.83
CA ARG A 376 -2.79 26.73 -17.93
C ARG A 376 -2.30 28.02 -18.60
N ASP A 377 -3.21 28.92 -18.96
CA ASP A 377 -2.91 30.07 -19.84
C ASP A 377 -2.13 31.19 -19.14
N GLN A 378 -2.40 31.46 -17.85
CA GLN A 378 -1.93 32.68 -17.16
C GLN A 378 -0.57 32.54 -16.47
N ALA A 379 0.34 31.73 -17.01
CA ALA A 379 1.73 31.59 -16.53
C ALA A 379 1.93 31.31 -15.01
N GLY A 380 0.90 30.83 -14.31
CA GLY A 380 0.89 30.59 -12.85
C GLY A 380 -0.06 31.49 -12.04
N GLU A 381 -0.57 32.59 -12.59
CA GLU A 381 -1.40 33.55 -11.83
C GLU A 381 -2.87 33.10 -11.65
N GLY A 382 -3.34 32.15 -12.48
CA GLY A 382 -4.74 31.74 -12.55
C GLY A 382 -5.33 31.23 -11.24
N LEU A 383 -4.54 30.55 -10.41
CA LEU A 383 -4.99 30.10 -9.08
C LEU A 383 -5.40 31.28 -8.19
N GLY A 384 -4.66 32.40 -8.27
CA GLY A 384 -4.97 33.60 -7.50
C GLY A 384 -6.25 34.29 -7.96
N GLN A 385 -6.54 34.28 -9.26
CA GLN A 385 -7.81 34.78 -9.80
C GLN A 385 -8.98 33.89 -9.35
N ILE A 386 -8.81 32.57 -9.37
CA ILE A 386 -9.80 31.59 -8.90
C ILE A 386 -10.08 31.75 -7.39
N ILE A 387 -9.06 31.92 -6.55
CA ILE A 387 -9.23 32.14 -5.10
C ILE A 387 -9.97 33.46 -4.82
N ARG A 388 -9.61 34.55 -5.51
CA ARG A 388 -10.33 35.84 -5.41
C ARG A 388 -11.81 35.68 -5.75
N ALA A 389 -12.12 35.02 -6.86
CA ALA A 389 -13.50 34.76 -7.29
C ALA A 389 -14.27 33.86 -6.29
N ALA A 390 -13.60 32.87 -5.68
CA ALA A 390 -14.21 31.97 -4.70
C ALA A 390 -14.48 32.61 -3.33
N LEU A 391 -13.77 33.69 -2.98
CA LEU A 391 -13.92 34.40 -1.70
C LEU A 391 -14.76 35.70 -1.79
N MET A 392 -14.98 36.24 -3.00
CA MET A 392 -15.87 37.37 -3.22
C MET A 392 -17.35 36.95 -3.10
N LYS A 393 -18.12 37.66 -2.26
CA LYS A 393 -19.58 37.46 -2.17
C LYS A 393 -20.29 38.26 -3.26
N PRO A 394 -21.44 37.79 -3.79
CA PRO A 394 -22.20 38.53 -4.79
C PRO A 394 -22.49 39.98 -4.36
N GLY A 395 -22.12 40.94 -5.21
CA GLY A 395 -22.30 42.37 -4.95
C GLY A 395 -21.23 43.04 -4.08
N GLN A 396 -20.15 42.35 -3.70
CA GLN A 396 -19.00 42.95 -2.99
C GLN A 396 -17.83 43.24 -3.94
N THR A 397 -17.17 44.39 -3.75
CA THR A 397 -16.02 44.85 -4.56
C THR A 397 -14.65 44.44 -3.98
N SER A 398 -14.65 43.81 -2.80
CA SER A 398 -13.44 43.37 -2.09
C SER A 398 -13.72 42.09 -1.31
N ILE A 399 -12.68 41.27 -1.08
CA ILE A 399 -12.77 40.10 -0.19
C ILE A 399 -13.05 40.59 1.25
N PRO A 400 -13.93 39.94 2.04
CA PRO A 400 -14.12 40.28 3.44
C PRO A 400 -12.83 40.09 4.26
N SER A 401 -12.53 41.01 5.18
CA SER A 401 -11.26 41.05 5.93
C SER A 401 -10.96 39.84 6.82
N LEU A 402 -11.92 38.93 7.02
CA LEU A 402 -11.78 37.69 7.80
C LEU A 402 -11.80 36.42 6.93
N SER A 403 -12.04 36.54 5.61
CA SER A 403 -12.16 35.39 4.71
C SER A 403 -10.80 34.88 4.24
N LYS A 404 -10.25 33.90 4.96
CA LYS A 404 -9.06 33.12 4.58
C LYS A 404 -9.48 31.82 3.87
N LEU A 405 -8.72 31.38 2.87
CA LEU A 405 -8.85 30.07 2.24
C LEU A 405 -7.65 29.20 2.62
N TRP A 406 -7.90 27.96 3.06
CA TRP A 406 -6.84 26.96 3.26
C TRP A 406 -6.97 25.84 2.25
N LEU A 407 -5.90 25.60 1.49
CA LEU A 407 -5.75 24.49 0.56
C LEU A 407 -4.89 23.40 1.21
N ILE A 408 -5.53 22.31 1.62
CA ILE A 408 -4.89 21.11 2.14
C ILE A 408 -4.61 20.18 0.94
N ILE A 409 -3.35 19.78 0.77
CA ILE A 409 -2.87 18.94 -0.33
C ILE A 409 -2.30 17.65 0.28
N ASP A 410 -3.11 16.60 0.40
CA ASP A 410 -2.70 15.32 0.98
C ASP A 410 -2.13 14.38 -0.09
N GLN A 411 -1.16 13.56 0.29
CA GLN A 411 -0.31 12.74 -0.61
C GLN A 411 0.38 13.60 -1.69
N PHE A 412 1.03 14.70 -1.29
CA PHE A 412 1.77 15.60 -2.19
C PHE A 412 2.86 14.85 -2.97
N GLU A 413 3.37 13.72 -2.46
CA GLU A 413 4.30 12.84 -3.19
C GLU A 413 3.78 12.29 -4.53
N GLU A 414 2.47 12.32 -4.80
CA GLU A 414 1.90 11.88 -6.09
C GLU A 414 2.41 12.74 -7.26
N LEU A 415 2.81 13.99 -7.02
CA LEU A 415 3.49 14.85 -7.99
C LEU A 415 4.88 14.30 -8.41
N PHE A 416 5.44 13.36 -7.64
CA PHE A 416 6.73 12.71 -7.87
C PHE A 416 6.58 11.21 -8.20
N ALA A 417 5.38 10.81 -8.67
CA ALA A 417 5.19 9.57 -9.41
C ALA A 417 6.04 9.58 -10.71
N PRO A 418 6.57 8.42 -11.15
CA PRO A 418 7.46 8.36 -12.31
C PRO A 418 6.74 8.77 -13.60
N GLU A 419 7.30 9.74 -14.33
CA GLU A 419 6.64 10.38 -15.46
C GLU A 419 6.72 9.57 -16.76
N ILE A 420 5.59 9.44 -17.44
CA ILE A 420 5.44 8.70 -18.71
C ILE A 420 5.42 9.65 -19.93
N SER A 421 5.10 10.94 -19.73
CA SER A 421 5.01 11.93 -20.82
C SER A 421 5.64 13.29 -20.48
N SER A 422 6.04 14.02 -21.51
CA SER A 422 6.53 15.42 -21.40
C SER A 422 5.45 16.38 -20.93
N GLU A 423 4.18 16.14 -21.28
CA GLU A 423 3.05 16.96 -20.87
C GLU A 423 2.83 16.90 -19.35
N ALA A 424 3.01 15.73 -18.72
CA ALA A 424 2.90 15.56 -17.27
C ALA A 424 3.97 16.38 -16.51
N ILE A 425 5.20 16.45 -17.05
CA ILE A 425 6.28 17.27 -16.47
C ILE A 425 5.91 18.76 -16.52
N VAL A 426 5.35 19.23 -17.62
CA VAL A 426 4.87 20.62 -17.75
C VAL A 426 3.70 20.89 -16.80
N GLU A 427 2.72 19.97 -16.70
CA GLU A 427 1.56 20.16 -15.81
C GLU A 427 1.96 20.21 -14.32
N LYS A 428 2.92 19.37 -13.92
CA LYS A 428 3.55 19.37 -12.59
C LYS A 428 4.26 20.70 -12.27
N GLN A 429 5.06 21.22 -13.21
CA GLN A 429 5.73 22.51 -13.05
C GLN A 429 4.72 23.68 -12.98
N LEU A 430 3.67 23.64 -13.80
CA LEU A 430 2.57 24.61 -13.75
C LEU A 430 1.84 24.60 -12.40
N PHE A 431 1.52 23.42 -11.86
CA PHE A 431 0.86 23.27 -10.56
C PHE A 431 1.70 23.88 -9.42
N ILE A 432 2.99 23.55 -9.35
CA ILE A 432 3.89 24.08 -8.32
C ILE A 432 4.04 25.61 -8.47
N ARG A 433 4.18 26.12 -9.70
CA ARG A 433 4.24 27.56 -9.97
C ARG A 433 2.96 28.29 -9.58
N CYS A 434 1.79 27.68 -9.77
CA CYS A 434 0.50 28.24 -9.33
C CYS A 434 0.45 28.41 -7.82
N LEU A 435 0.87 27.40 -7.05
CA LEU A 435 0.91 27.46 -5.59
C LEU A 435 1.86 28.54 -5.09
N LEU A 436 3.07 28.62 -5.64
CA LEU A 436 4.07 29.60 -5.22
C LEU A 436 3.62 31.04 -5.52
N LYS A 437 3.15 31.32 -6.74
CA LYS A 437 2.66 32.67 -7.11
C LYS A 437 1.44 33.10 -6.29
N ALA A 438 0.56 32.16 -5.91
CA ALA A 438 -0.58 32.47 -5.05
C ALA A 438 -0.23 32.64 -3.55
N LEU A 439 0.95 32.17 -3.11
CA LEU A 439 1.48 32.37 -1.75
C LEU A 439 2.36 33.62 -1.61
N GLU A 440 2.98 34.08 -2.71
CA GLU A 440 3.77 35.31 -2.74
C GLU A 440 2.93 36.60 -2.74
N ASP A 441 1.70 36.56 -3.29
CA ASP A 441 0.83 37.73 -3.43
C ASP A 441 0.06 38.01 -2.12
N PRO A 442 0.40 39.07 -1.37
CA PRO A 442 -0.20 39.36 -0.06
C PRO A 442 -1.66 39.84 -0.14
N SER A 443 -2.19 40.10 -1.34
CA SER A 443 -3.61 40.42 -1.55
C SER A 443 -4.50 39.18 -1.68
N ILE A 444 -3.91 37.98 -1.69
CA ILE A 444 -4.61 36.70 -1.69
C ILE A 444 -4.53 36.11 -0.28
N PRO A 445 -5.65 35.99 0.46
CA PRO A 445 -5.66 35.40 1.79
C PRO A 445 -5.67 33.86 1.71
N LEU A 446 -4.67 33.30 1.04
CA LEU A 446 -4.41 31.86 0.93
C LEU A 446 -3.52 31.39 2.08
N GLY A 447 -3.80 30.19 2.58
CA GLY A 447 -2.82 29.34 3.23
C GLY A 447 -2.77 27.95 2.57
N VAL A 448 -1.61 27.30 2.59
CA VAL A 448 -1.41 25.95 2.04
C VAL A 448 -0.87 25.00 3.11
N VAL A 449 -1.44 23.81 3.21
CA VAL A 449 -0.90 22.71 4.04
C VAL A 449 -0.63 21.53 3.12
N ILE A 450 0.62 21.06 3.04
CA ILE A 450 0.96 19.86 2.25
C ILE A 450 1.22 18.67 3.17
N GLY A 451 0.57 17.53 2.93
CA GLY A 451 0.87 16.26 3.57
C GLY A 451 1.80 15.45 2.68
N MET A 452 2.99 15.09 3.15
CA MET A 452 3.94 14.32 2.36
C MET A 452 4.72 13.24 3.10
N ARG A 453 5.22 12.26 2.36
CA ARG A 453 6.21 11.31 2.88
C ARG A 453 7.58 11.94 3.10
N ALA A 454 8.25 11.51 4.17
CA ALA A 454 9.61 11.94 4.49
C ALA A 454 10.62 11.57 3.39
N ASP A 455 10.45 10.45 2.70
CA ASP A 455 11.32 10.03 1.59
C ASP A 455 10.96 10.68 0.24
N ALA A 456 9.93 11.54 0.18
CA ALA A 456 9.64 12.35 -0.99
C ALA A 456 10.33 13.72 -0.96
N SER A 457 11.06 14.06 0.11
CA SER A 457 11.74 15.35 0.28
C SER A 457 12.83 15.60 -0.77
N ASP A 458 13.47 14.56 -1.27
CA ASP A 458 14.58 14.68 -2.24
C ASP A 458 14.07 15.16 -3.60
N ALA A 459 12.84 14.82 -3.97
CA ALA A 459 12.20 15.28 -5.20
C ALA A 459 11.81 16.77 -5.18
N LEU A 460 11.95 17.44 -4.03
CA LEU A 460 11.83 18.89 -3.91
C LEU A 460 13.13 19.64 -4.28
N LEU A 461 14.26 18.95 -4.46
CA LEU A 461 15.54 19.59 -4.84
C LEU A 461 15.45 20.29 -6.21
N ASP A 462 14.63 19.76 -7.12
CA ASP A 462 14.30 20.38 -8.41
C ASP A 462 13.45 21.66 -8.27
N TYR A 463 12.95 21.97 -7.06
CA TYR A 463 12.05 23.09 -6.76
C TYR A 463 12.55 23.90 -5.54
N PRO A 464 13.68 24.64 -5.64
CA PRO A 464 14.36 25.23 -4.48
C PRO A 464 13.51 26.20 -3.64
N GLU A 465 12.60 26.94 -4.27
CA GLU A 465 11.63 27.83 -3.59
C GLU A 465 10.68 27.03 -2.69
N LEU A 466 10.10 25.95 -3.21
CA LEU A 466 9.22 25.05 -2.46
C LEU A 466 9.99 24.29 -1.37
N LYS A 467 11.21 23.80 -1.65
CA LYS A 467 12.11 23.18 -0.66
C LYS A 467 12.35 24.13 0.52
N THR A 468 12.63 25.40 0.24
CA THR A 468 12.87 26.44 1.25
C THR A 468 11.63 26.71 2.10
N LEU A 469 10.42 26.65 1.53
CA LEU A 469 9.16 26.77 2.28
C LEU A 469 8.90 25.55 3.16
N VAL A 470 9.17 24.34 2.67
CA VAL A 470 9.03 23.09 3.42
C VAL A 470 9.99 23.05 4.61
N ASP A 471 11.28 23.32 4.40
CA ASP A 471 12.31 23.23 5.45
C ASP A 471 12.03 24.17 6.63
N LYS A 472 11.50 25.37 6.38
CA LYS A 472 11.16 26.35 7.42
C LYS A 472 9.87 26.03 8.18
N ASN A 473 8.96 25.28 7.57
CA ASN A 473 7.58 25.13 8.04
C ASN A 473 7.12 23.66 8.17
N THR A 474 8.07 22.75 8.39
CA THR A 474 7.75 21.33 8.60
C THR A 474 7.25 21.05 10.03
N VAL A 475 6.20 20.24 10.13
CA VAL A 475 5.78 19.48 11.31
C VAL A 475 6.04 18.00 11.04
N LEU A 476 6.87 17.37 11.85
CA LEU A 476 7.27 15.96 11.68
C LEU A 476 6.28 15.02 12.38
N VAL A 477 5.65 14.13 11.63
CA VAL A 477 4.79 13.06 12.15
C VAL A 477 5.66 11.86 12.50
N THR A 478 6.08 11.81 13.77
CA THR A 478 6.82 10.70 14.38
C THR A 478 5.93 9.47 14.54
N SER A 479 6.56 8.32 14.82
CA SER A 479 5.89 7.19 15.49
C SER A 479 5.21 7.65 16.78
N MET A 480 4.23 6.87 17.25
CA MET A 480 3.58 7.13 18.53
C MET A 480 4.41 6.57 19.68
N SER A 481 4.30 7.18 20.85
CA SER A 481 4.78 6.62 22.11
C SER A 481 3.79 5.59 22.66
N TYR A 482 4.24 4.70 23.54
CA TYR A 482 3.40 3.67 24.18
C TYR A 482 2.09 4.23 24.74
N GLU A 483 2.13 5.36 25.46
CA GLU A 483 0.92 6.00 26.00
C GLU A 483 0.01 6.57 24.90
N GLN A 484 0.55 7.13 23.82
CA GLN A 484 -0.27 7.58 22.68
C GLN A 484 -0.94 6.40 21.95
N THR A 485 -0.22 5.29 21.77
CA THR A 485 -0.76 4.07 21.16
C THR A 485 -1.84 3.44 22.07
N LYS A 486 -1.63 3.44 23.39
CA LYS A 486 -2.61 3.05 24.41
C LYS A 486 -3.85 3.95 24.40
N GLU A 487 -3.71 5.27 24.28
CA GLU A 487 -4.85 6.18 24.12
C GLU A 487 -5.67 5.88 22.85
N VAL A 488 -5.01 5.58 21.73
CA VAL A 488 -5.64 5.18 20.45
C VAL A 488 -6.43 3.87 20.56
N VAL A 489 -6.07 3.00 21.51
CA VAL A 489 -6.86 1.80 21.83
C VAL A 489 -7.98 2.13 22.82
N GLN A 490 -7.65 2.78 23.94
CA GLN A 490 -8.51 2.88 25.12
C GLN A 490 -9.58 3.98 25.02
N LYS A 491 -9.22 5.22 24.66
CA LYS A 491 -10.18 6.35 24.65
C LYS A 491 -11.37 6.14 23.69
N PRO A 492 -11.22 5.58 22.48
CA PRO A 492 -12.37 5.27 21.62
C PRO A 492 -13.30 4.21 22.22
N ALA A 493 -12.76 3.20 22.92
CA ALA A 493 -13.56 2.18 23.59
C ALA A 493 -14.35 2.76 24.77
N GLU A 494 -13.68 3.51 25.64
CA GLU A 494 -14.30 4.17 26.81
C GLU A 494 -15.45 5.10 26.40
N LYS A 495 -15.24 5.92 25.36
CA LYS A 495 -16.26 6.83 24.82
C LYS A 495 -17.49 6.08 24.29
N MET A 496 -17.30 4.87 23.78
CA MET A 496 -18.37 3.99 23.32
C MET A 496 -19.03 3.18 24.44
N GLY A 497 -18.41 3.09 25.62
CA GLY A 497 -18.81 2.21 26.71
C GLY A 497 -18.40 0.74 26.49
N LEU A 498 -17.40 0.50 25.64
CA LEU A 498 -16.77 -0.79 25.38
C LEU A 498 -15.66 -1.01 26.41
N LYS A 499 -15.57 -2.21 27.01
CA LYS A 499 -14.41 -2.59 27.85
C LYS A 499 -13.32 -3.27 27.01
N ILE A 500 -12.09 -3.20 27.50
CA ILE A 500 -10.95 -3.95 26.97
C ILE A 500 -10.36 -4.72 28.15
N ASP A 501 -10.05 -6.00 27.93
CA ASP A 501 -9.28 -6.84 28.85
C ASP A 501 -7.86 -6.27 29.00
N GLU A 502 -7.40 -6.07 30.24
CA GLU A 502 -6.08 -5.47 30.50
C GLU A 502 -4.95 -6.29 29.87
N ASN A 503 -5.04 -7.62 29.91
CA ASN A 503 -4.06 -8.51 29.28
C ASN A 503 -4.07 -8.38 27.76
N LEU A 504 -5.24 -8.13 27.16
CA LEU A 504 -5.36 -7.83 25.73
C LEU A 504 -4.70 -6.49 25.39
N LEU A 505 -4.92 -5.45 26.20
CA LEU A 505 -4.30 -4.14 25.98
C LEU A 505 -2.78 -4.23 26.03
N TYR A 506 -2.20 -4.88 27.04
CA TYR A 506 -0.76 -5.11 27.12
C TYR A 506 -0.24 -5.93 25.93
N THR A 507 -0.93 -7.01 25.56
CA THR A 507 -0.48 -7.86 24.44
C THR A 507 -0.55 -7.13 23.10
N LEU A 508 -1.62 -6.36 22.81
CA LEU A 508 -1.75 -5.58 21.57
C LEU A 508 -0.64 -4.55 21.41
N LEU A 509 -0.25 -3.89 22.50
CA LEU A 509 0.81 -2.89 22.48
C LEU A 509 2.19 -3.54 22.29
N LEU A 510 2.42 -4.72 22.89
CA LEU A 510 3.65 -5.50 22.68
C LEU A 510 3.75 -6.08 21.27
N ASP A 511 2.68 -6.68 20.74
CA ASP A 511 2.64 -7.32 19.40
C ASP A 511 2.71 -6.31 18.23
N THR A 512 2.59 -5.00 18.48
CA THR A 512 2.64 -3.96 17.44
C THR A 512 3.82 -2.99 17.59
N SER A 513 4.42 -2.88 18.78
CA SER A 513 5.52 -1.95 19.08
C SER A 513 6.73 -2.09 18.15
N GLY A 514 7.12 -0.99 17.50
CA GLY A 514 8.35 -0.92 16.68
C GLY A 514 8.20 -1.49 15.26
N ALA A 515 7.00 -1.92 14.87
CA ALA A 515 6.71 -2.37 13.52
C ALA A 515 6.62 -1.19 12.52
N PRO A 516 7.21 -1.29 11.31
CA PRO A 516 6.88 -0.39 10.21
C PRO A 516 5.37 -0.42 9.95
N GLY A 517 4.67 0.69 10.18
CA GLY A 517 3.22 0.76 10.00
C GLY A 517 2.37 0.22 11.16
N GLU A 518 2.95 0.00 12.36
CA GLU A 518 2.30 -0.26 13.67
C GLU A 518 0.81 0.15 13.74
N LEU A 519 0.52 1.45 13.58
CA LEU A 519 -0.82 2.03 13.73
C LEU A 519 -1.85 1.46 12.75
N ALA A 520 -1.45 1.15 11.51
CA ALA A 520 -2.35 0.56 10.52
C ALA A 520 -2.75 -0.87 10.89
N LEU A 521 -1.79 -1.63 11.40
CA LEU A 521 -1.96 -3.00 11.83
C LEU A 521 -2.84 -3.06 13.09
N LEU A 522 -2.50 -2.25 14.09
CA LEU A 522 -3.28 -2.10 15.32
C LEU A 522 -4.73 -1.73 15.03
N GLN A 523 -5.00 -0.72 14.19
CA GLN A 523 -6.37 -0.34 13.82
C GLN A 523 -7.13 -1.45 13.09
N GLN A 524 -6.47 -2.27 12.27
CA GLN A 524 -7.12 -3.41 11.61
C GLN A 524 -7.44 -4.53 12.60
N THR A 525 -6.51 -4.87 13.49
CA THR A 525 -6.72 -5.86 14.55
C THR A 525 -7.84 -5.42 15.50
N LEU A 526 -7.90 -4.14 15.88
CA LEU A 526 -8.99 -3.57 16.68
C LEU A 526 -10.34 -3.60 15.96
N LEU A 527 -10.37 -3.39 14.63
CA LEU A 527 -11.58 -3.51 13.81
C LEU A 527 -12.09 -4.95 13.75
N GLU A 528 -11.22 -5.94 13.55
CA GLU A 528 -11.62 -7.35 13.58
C GLU A 528 -12.05 -7.79 15.00
N LEU A 529 -11.32 -7.36 16.05
CA LEU A 529 -11.71 -7.56 17.46
C LEU A 529 -13.07 -6.96 17.79
N TRP A 530 -13.41 -5.78 17.24
CA TRP A 530 -14.72 -5.17 17.43
C TRP A 530 -15.83 -5.97 16.74
N ARG A 531 -15.54 -6.66 15.63
CA ARG A 531 -16.48 -7.56 14.94
C ARG A 531 -16.63 -8.91 15.65
N THR A 532 -15.56 -9.44 16.25
CA THR A 532 -15.54 -10.73 16.97
C THR A 532 -15.62 -10.58 18.50
N ARG A 533 -15.99 -9.39 18.98
CA ARG A 533 -16.20 -9.09 20.41
C ARG A 533 -17.26 -10.02 20.99
N ASN A 534 -17.14 -10.36 22.26
CA ASN A 534 -18.17 -11.12 22.94
C ASN A 534 -19.33 -10.20 23.35
N ASP A 535 -20.34 -10.11 22.48
CA ASP A 535 -21.63 -9.50 22.80
C ASP A 535 -22.39 -10.40 23.78
N ASN A 536 -22.04 -10.27 25.07
CA ASN A 536 -22.65 -10.92 26.23
C ASN A 536 -24.10 -10.44 26.49
N PHE A 537 -24.95 -10.60 25.48
CA PHE A 537 -26.38 -10.30 25.46
C PHE A 537 -27.22 -11.60 25.32
N ALA A 538 -26.57 -12.72 24.95
CA ALA A 538 -27.19 -14.00 24.64
C ALA A 538 -27.20 -14.99 25.83
N GLY A 539 -27.84 -14.59 26.95
CA GLY A 539 -28.23 -15.50 28.03
C GLY A 539 -27.72 -15.12 29.43
N SER A 540 -28.67 -15.03 30.38
CA SER A 540 -28.47 -14.85 31.83
C SER A 540 -27.65 -13.62 32.30
N SER A 541 -28.34 -12.74 33.06
CA SER A 541 -27.83 -11.50 33.67
C SER A 541 -27.57 -10.33 32.70
N ALA A 542 -28.54 -9.44 32.61
CA ALA A 542 -28.58 -8.31 31.66
C ALA A 542 -27.70 -7.10 32.07
N THR A 543 -26.46 -7.35 32.50
CA THR A 543 -25.50 -6.31 32.96
C THR A 543 -24.10 -6.44 32.35
N GLY A 544 -23.90 -7.34 31.37
CA GLY A 544 -22.65 -7.46 30.63
C GLY A 544 -22.32 -6.18 29.87
N THR A 545 -21.11 -5.65 30.06
CA THR A 545 -20.55 -4.62 29.17
C THR A 545 -19.90 -5.33 27.97
N PRO A 546 -20.14 -4.94 26.72
CA PRO A 546 -19.42 -5.53 25.58
C PRO A 546 -17.93 -5.32 25.79
N THR A 547 -17.15 -6.37 25.58
CA THR A 547 -15.74 -6.43 25.99
C THR A 547 -14.90 -7.01 24.86
N LEU A 548 -13.77 -6.36 24.54
CA LEU A 548 -12.70 -6.97 23.75
C LEU A 548 -11.90 -7.88 24.69
N THR A 549 -11.96 -9.20 24.47
CA THR A 549 -11.34 -10.20 25.36
C THR A 549 -10.04 -10.74 24.76
N MET A 550 -9.10 -11.13 25.62
CA MET A 550 -7.90 -11.85 25.19
C MET A 550 -8.26 -13.17 24.47
N GLU A 551 -9.39 -13.78 24.82
CA GLU A 551 -9.94 -14.96 24.13
C GLU A 551 -10.28 -14.67 22.65
N SER A 552 -11.02 -13.60 22.33
CA SER A 552 -11.31 -13.23 20.94
C SER A 552 -10.05 -12.91 20.15
N TYR A 553 -9.01 -12.36 20.80
CA TYR A 553 -7.71 -12.11 20.19
C TYR A 553 -6.93 -13.40 19.87
N MET A 554 -6.88 -14.34 20.82
CA MET A 554 -6.26 -15.65 20.60
C MET A 554 -7.01 -16.47 19.54
N ASN A 555 -8.35 -16.39 19.51
CA ASN A 555 -9.18 -17.02 18.48
C ASN A 555 -9.00 -16.40 17.08
N LEU A 556 -8.70 -15.09 17.00
CA LEU A 556 -8.24 -14.45 15.76
C LEU A 556 -6.82 -14.88 15.35
N GLY A 557 -6.05 -15.52 16.25
CA GLY A 557 -4.63 -15.85 16.08
C GLY A 557 -3.69 -14.65 16.23
N GLY A 558 -4.11 -13.66 17.01
CA GLY A 558 -3.40 -12.42 17.26
C GLY A 558 -3.22 -11.51 16.04
N VAL A 559 -2.47 -10.42 16.24
CA VAL A 559 -2.00 -9.50 15.17
C VAL A 559 -1.44 -10.25 13.96
N LYS A 560 -0.67 -11.31 14.23
CA LYS A 560 0.03 -12.13 13.23
C LYS A 560 -0.93 -12.74 12.20
N ARG A 561 -1.96 -13.45 12.66
CA ARG A 561 -2.90 -14.16 11.77
C ARG A 561 -3.88 -13.20 11.06
N VAL A 562 -4.19 -12.05 11.66
CA VAL A 562 -4.94 -10.97 10.98
C VAL A 562 -4.18 -10.50 9.72
N MET A 563 -2.85 -10.34 9.79
CA MET A 563 -2.05 -9.99 8.61
C MET A 563 -2.05 -11.08 7.55
N THR A 564 -1.85 -12.34 7.93
CA THR A 564 -1.65 -13.44 6.95
C THR A 564 -2.96 -13.81 6.24
N LEU A 565 -4.10 -13.67 6.92
CA LEU A 565 -5.42 -13.71 6.30
C LEU A 565 -5.60 -12.56 5.29
N ARG A 566 -5.29 -11.31 5.66
CA ARG A 566 -5.43 -10.17 4.74
C ARG A 566 -4.48 -10.27 3.54
N ALA A 567 -3.23 -10.67 3.75
CA ALA A 567 -2.28 -10.92 2.67
C ALA A 567 -2.79 -11.99 1.68
N THR A 568 -3.48 -13.01 2.20
CA THR A 568 -4.10 -14.05 1.37
C THR A 568 -5.35 -13.56 0.62
N GLU A 569 -6.21 -12.74 1.24
CA GLU A 569 -7.32 -12.07 0.53
C GLU A 569 -6.79 -11.19 -0.61
N VAL A 570 -5.83 -10.30 -0.31
CA VAL A 570 -5.26 -9.33 -1.26
C VAL A 570 -4.55 -10.03 -2.41
N TYR A 571 -3.69 -11.03 -2.12
CA TYR A 571 -3.00 -11.80 -3.15
C TYR A 571 -4.00 -12.49 -4.11
N LYS A 572 -5.06 -13.12 -3.59
CA LYS A 572 -6.12 -13.75 -4.40
C LYS A 572 -6.95 -12.75 -5.21
N GLY A 573 -7.00 -11.48 -4.79
CA GLY A 573 -7.65 -10.38 -5.52
C GLY A 573 -6.79 -9.73 -6.62
N LEU A 574 -5.52 -10.12 -6.75
CA LEU A 574 -4.66 -9.68 -7.86
C LEU A 574 -4.91 -10.53 -9.12
N SER A 575 -4.70 -9.93 -10.30
CA SER A 575 -4.71 -10.68 -11.57
C SER A 575 -3.51 -11.64 -11.67
N GLU A 576 -3.60 -12.67 -12.51
CA GLU A 576 -2.54 -13.70 -12.71
C GLU A 576 -1.13 -13.14 -12.98
N GLU A 577 -1.03 -11.98 -13.65
CA GLU A 577 0.24 -11.28 -13.87
C GLU A 577 0.75 -10.60 -12.60
N MET A 578 -0.14 -9.90 -11.89
CA MET A 578 0.19 -9.23 -10.63
C MET A 578 0.43 -10.22 -9.48
N GLN A 579 -0.19 -11.41 -9.49
CA GLN A 579 0.12 -12.50 -8.57
C GLN A 579 1.53 -13.03 -8.78
N ARG A 580 1.94 -13.27 -10.04
CA ARG A 580 3.33 -13.66 -10.38
C ARG A 580 4.33 -12.57 -9.97
N ALA A 581 4.01 -11.30 -10.24
CA ALA A 581 4.83 -10.17 -9.81
C ALA A 581 4.90 -10.07 -8.27
N ALA A 582 3.79 -10.26 -7.55
CA ALA A 582 3.74 -10.25 -6.09
C ALA A 582 4.57 -11.40 -5.48
N ARG A 583 4.50 -12.62 -6.05
CA ARG A 583 5.37 -13.73 -5.63
C ARG A 583 6.85 -13.36 -5.79
N ARG A 584 7.26 -12.75 -6.91
CA ARG A 584 8.63 -12.25 -7.10
C ARG A 584 9.00 -11.19 -6.06
N ILE A 585 8.13 -10.22 -5.82
CA ILE A 585 8.33 -9.14 -4.84
C ILE A 585 8.55 -9.74 -3.44
N PHE A 586 7.62 -10.54 -2.92
CA PHE A 586 7.72 -11.09 -1.57
C PHE A 586 8.94 -12.01 -1.38
N LEU A 587 9.32 -12.81 -2.39
CA LEU A 587 10.55 -13.63 -2.34
C LEU A 587 11.84 -12.80 -2.41
N ALA A 588 11.81 -11.63 -3.04
CA ALA A 588 12.91 -10.67 -3.01
C ALA A 588 13.04 -10.02 -1.64
N VAL A 589 11.95 -9.50 -1.04
CA VAL A 589 11.99 -8.81 0.27
C VAL A 589 12.08 -9.73 1.50
N CYS A 590 12.40 -11.01 1.30
CA CYS A 590 12.82 -11.95 2.35
C CYS A 590 14.32 -12.28 2.24
N GLU A 591 14.96 -12.60 3.35
CA GLU A 591 16.23 -13.31 3.39
C GLU A 591 15.98 -14.77 3.86
N LEU A 592 16.88 -15.69 3.51
CA LEU A 592 16.75 -17.11 3.87
C LEU A 592 17.69 -17.45 5.02
N GLY A 593 17.16 -18.06 6.08
CA GLY A 593 17.93 -18.48 7.24
C GLY A 593 18.78 -19.71 6.96
N GLU A 594 20.09 -19.62 7.19
CA GLU A 594 20.98 -20.78 7.23
C GLU A 594 20.96 -21.38 8.64
N GLY A 595 19.91 -22.16 8.92
CA GLY A 595 19.66 -22.76 10.25
C GLY A 595 18.88 -21.86 11.22
N ARG A 596 18.82 -20.55 10.96
CA ARG A 596 17.93 -19.59 11.64
C ARG A 596 16.55 -19.50 10.97
N ALA A 597 15.62 -18.77 11.58
CA ALA A 597 14.35 -18.39 10.96
C ALA A 597 14.57 -17.53 9.69
N ASP A 598 13.59 -17.51 8.78
CA ASP A 598 13.58 -16.61 7.63
C ASP A 598 13.09 -15.22 8.09
N HIS A 599 13.77 -14.15 7.68
CA HIS A 599 13.52 -12.76 8.14
C HIS A 599 13.36 -11.81 6.97
N ARG A 600 12.69 -10.66 7.17
CA ARG A 600 12.53 -9.66 6.12
C ARG A 600 13.86 -8.97 5.78
N ARG A 601 14.02 -8.53 4.53
CA ARG A 601 15.11 -7.64 4.11
C ARG A 601 14.62 -6.53 3.20
N ARG A 602 15.50 -5.57 2.94
CA ARG A 602 15.34 -4.61 1.85
C ARG A 602 15.77 -5.25 0.53
N ALA A 603 14.92 -5.12 -0.49
CA ALA A 603 15.26 -5.37 -1.89
C ALA A 603 15.25 -4.04 -2.66
N PHE A 604 16.09 -3.92 -3.68
CA PHE A 604 16.09 -2.73 -4.55
C PHE A 604 15.08 -2.90 -5.68
N ARG A 605 14.41 -1.83 -6.12
CA ARG A 605 13.50 -1.86 -7.29
C ARG A 605 14.15 -2.45 -8.54
N THR A 606 15.45 -2.21 -8.75
CA THR A 606 16.25 -2.77 -9.86
C THR A 606 16.50 -4.28 -9.76
N GLU A 607 16.31 -4.88 -8.59
CA GLU A 607 16.37 -6.34 -8.39
C GLU A 607 15.08 -7.02 -8.91
N LEU A 608 13.95 -6.31 -8.81
CA LEU A 608 12.62 -6.82 -9.14
C LEU A 608 12.35 -6.91 -10.64
N ILE A 609 13.01 -6.07 -11.45
CA ILE A 609 12.69 -5.86 -12.87
C ILE A 609 13.52 -6.78 -13.78
N ASN A 610 12.89 -7.38 -14.79
CA ASN A 610 13.54 -8.06 -15.92
C ASN A 610 12.57 -8.22 -17.12
N GLU A 611 13.04 -8.90 -18.19
CA GLU A 611 12.29 -9.26 -19.41
C GLU A 611 10.88 -9.86 -19.19
N TYR A 612 10.62 -10.52 -18.05
CA TYR A 612 9.32 -11.13 -17.72
C TYR A 612 8.48 -10.31 -16.73
N PHE A 613 9.12 -9.35 -16.04
CA PHE A 613 8.52 -8.49 -15.03
C PHE A 613 8.92 -7.04 -15.30
N PRO A 614 8.27 -6.37 -16.27
CA PRO A 614 8.61 -5.01 -16.66
C PRO A 614 8.34 -4.02 -15.52
N ALA A 615 9.04 -2.88 -15.59
CA ALA A 615 8.99 -1.81 -14.60
C ALA A 615 7.55 -1.39 -14.21
N GLU A 616 6.68 -1.24 -15.21
CA GLU A 616 5.28 -0.83 -15.05
C GLU A 616 4.44 -1.86 -14.26
N LEU A 617 4.63 -3.16 -14.54
CA LEU A 617 3.94 -4.24 -13.83
C LEU A 617 4.44 -4.36 -12.38
N ILE A 618 5.75 -4.21 -12.17
CA ILE A 618 6.34 -4.17 -10.82
C ILE A 618 5.79 -2.99 -10.03
N ASP A 619 5.84 -1.76 -10.56
CA ASP A 619 5.37 -0.57 -9.85
C ASP A 619 3.87 -0.64 -9.55
N CYS A 620 3.02 -0.99 -10.54
CA CYS A 620 1.58 -1.18 -10.32
C CYS A 620 1.27 -2.26 -9.25
N THR A 621 2.11 -3.30 -9.15
CA THR A 621 1.98 -4.32 -8.10
C THR A 621 2.46 -3.82 -6.75
N LEU A 622 3.58 -3.09 -6.70
CA LEU A 622 4.10 -2.46 -5.49
C LEU A 622 3.09 -1.45 -4.92
N ASP A 623 2.46 -0.64 -5.77
CA ASP A 623 1.47 0.36 -5.37
C ASP A 623 0.22 -0.30 -4.76
N LYS A 624 -0.31 -1.38 -5.35
CA LYS A 624 -1.44 -2.12 -4.75
C LYS A 624 -1.07 -2.79 -3.42
N LEU A 625 0.11 -3.42 -3.33
CA LEU A 625 0.59 -4.05 -2.09
C LEU A 625 0.92 -3.01 -0.99
N SER A 626 1.31 -1.79 -1.39
CA SER A 626 1.55 -0.64 -0.50
C SER A 626 0.23 -0.03 0.00
N ALA A 627 -0.77 0.13 -0.88
CA ALA A 627 -2.11 0.60 -0.53
C ALA A 627 -2.83 -0.34 0.46
N GLU A 628 -2.71 -1.66 0.26
CA GLU A 628 -3.17 -2.71 1.18
C GLU A 628 -2.21 -2.97 2.36
N ARG A 629 -1.13 -2.19 2.47
CA ARG A 629 -0.17 -2.17 3.60
C ARG A 629 0.43 -3.54 3.94
N LEU A 630 0.87 -4.26 2.91
CA LEU A 630 1.65 -5.50 3.05
C LEU A 630 3.16 -5.25 2.90
N ILE A 631 3.54 -4.19 2.18
CA ILE A 631 4.93 -3.76 1.97
C ILE A 631 5.12 -2.26 2.25
N VAL A 632 6.36 -1.87 2.54
CA VAL A 632 6.81 -0.49 2.65
C VAL A 632 7.80 -0.22 1.52
N ILE A 633 7.48 0.72 0.64
CA ILE A 633 8.44 1.31 -0.30
C ILE A 633 9.16 2.45 0.46
N SER A 634 10.47 2.59 0.31
CA SER A 634 11.27 3.70 0.87
C SER A 634 12.38 4.12 -0.10
N GLN A 635 12.57 5.41 -0.36
CA GLN A 635 13.77 5.87 -1.06
C GLN A 635 15.02 5.63 -0.18
N ALA A 636 16.08 5.05 -0.74
CA ALA A 636 17.30 4.80 0.02
C ALA A 636 18.06 6.11 0.26
N MET A 637 18.19 6.51 1.52
CA MET A 637 19.16 7.54 1.88
C MET A 637 20.57 7.05 1.55
N LEU A 638 21.27 7.79 0.69
CA LEU A 638 22.71 7.66 0.50
C LEU A 638 23.43 8.23 1.72
N SER A 639 23.56 7.41 2.76
CA SER A 639 24.40 7.68 3.93
C SER A 639 25.81 8.04 3.46
N THR A 640 26.16 9.33 3.51
CA THR A 640 27.39 9.87 2.93
C THR A 640 28.55 9.66 3.89
N SER A 641 28.86 8.39 4.18
CA SER A 641 29.76 7.96 5.26
C SER A 641 30.82 6.97 4.76
N CYS A 642 31.50 7.31 3.67
CA CYS A 642 32.77 6.69 3.27
C CYS A 642 33.65 7.72 2.53
N CYS A 643 34.96 7.65 2.76
CA CYS A 643 35.98 8.53 2.16
C CYS A 643 35.90 10.03 2.51
N ALA A 644 35.73 10.36 3.79
CA ALA A 644 36.24 11.63 4.32
C ALA A 644 37.74 11.49 4.64
N GLU A 645 38.62 11.76 3.67
CA GLU A 645 40.06 11.88 3.95
C GLU A 645 40.39 13.26 4.54
N PRO A 646 41.08 13.34 5.69
CA PRO A 646 41.44 14.61 6.32
C PRO A 646 42.67 15.24 5.63
N GLY A 647 42.45 15.98 4.53
CA GLY A 647 43.57 16.66 3.87
C GLY A 647 43.29 17.65 2.74
N LEU A 648 42.11 17.66 2.11
CA LEU A 648 41.89 18.45 0.88
C LEU A 648 41.19 19.80 1.14
N GLN A 649 41.98 20.85 1.32
CA GLN A 649 41.48 22.23 1.23
C GLN A 649 41.17 22.59 -0.22
N ILE A 650 39.88 22.75 -0.56
CA ILE A 650 39.46 23.35 -1.83
C ILE A 650 39.51 24.88 -1.67
N PRO A 651 40.30 25.61 -2.47
CA PRO A 651 40.49 27.05 -2.29
C PRO A 651 39.23 27.84 -2.68
N ALA A 652 38.94 28.91 -1.92
CA ALA A 652 37.75 29.76 -2.07
C ALA A 652 37.76 30.70 -3.31
N ALA A 653 38.38 30.27 -4.42
CA ALA A 653 38.60 31.07 -5.63
C ALA A 653 37.56 30.83 -6.74
N ALA A 654 36.57 29.94 -6.52
CA ALA A 654 35.57 29.56 -7.55
C ALA A 654 34.44 30.58 -7.78
N TRP A 655 34.42 31.71 -7.07
CA TRP A 655 33.34 32.72 -7.11
C TRP A 655 33.81 34.08 -7.64
N GLN A 656 34.47 34.09 -8.79
CA GLN A 656 34.62 35.30 -9.60
C GLN A 656 34.15 35.05 -11.03
N VAL A 657 33.00 35.65 -11.36
CA VAL A 657 32.48 35.71 -12.73
C VAL A 657 33.19 36.83 -13.47
N GLN A 658 33.84 36.50 -14.58
CA GLN A 658 34.25 37.49 -15.57
C GLN A 658 33.93 36.96 -16.96
N GLN A 659 33.29 37.81 -17.77
CA GLN A 659 32.80 37.45 -19.11
C GLN A 659 33.90 37.69 -20.14
N ASP A 660 34.26 36.67 -20.91
CA ASP A 660 34.87 36.84 -22.24
C ASP A 660 34.66 35.58 -23.10
N ASP A 661 34.19 35.76 -24.34
CA ASP A 661 33.66 34.67 -25.19
C ASP A 661 34.70 34.15 -26.20
N THR A 662 35.82 33.61 -25.71
CA THR A 662 36.72 32.74 -26.50
C THR A 662 37.51 31.77 -25.62
N SER A 663 37.06 30.51 -25.50
CA SER A 663 37.82 29.45 -24.82
C SER A 663 37.68 28.09 -25.55
N PRO A 664 38.78 27.32 -25.74
CA PRO A 664 38.75 26.02 -26.43
C PRO A 664 37.83 24.96 -25.80
N LEU A 665 37.41 25.15 -24.55
CA LEU A 665 36.52 24.23 -23.83
C LEU A 665 35.17 24.04 -24.52
N LYS A 666 34.65 25.07 -25.22
CA LYS A 666 33.39 24.99 -26.00
C LYS A 666 33.50 23.93 -27.11
N THR A 667 34.67 23.81 -27.74
CA THR A 667 34.98 22.84 -28.81
C THR A 667 35.14 21.41 -28.27
N TRP A 668 35.63 21.25 -27.03
CA TRP A 668 35.66 19.94 -26.37
C TRP A 668 34.26 19.47 -25.95
N PHE A 669 33.42 20.39 -25.48
CA PHE A 669 32.04 20.08 -25.09
C PHE A 669 31.17 19.63 -26.26
N LEU A 670 31.28 20.31 -27.41
CA LEU A 670 30.46 19.99 -28.60
C LEU A 670 30.89 18.67 -29.28
N ASN A 671 32.17 18.31 -29.25
CA ASN A 671 32.67 17.09 -29.90
C ASN A 671 32.37 15.77 -29.15
N ASN A 672 31.86 15.82 -27.91
CA ASN A 672 31.47 14.63 -27.15
C ASN A 672 29.95 14.37 -27.16
N LEU A 673 29.15 15.23 -27.80
CA LEU A 673 27.69 15.08 -27.92
C LEU A 673 27.27 14.18 -29.10
N SER A 674 27.82 12.96 -29.15
CA SER A 674 27.38 11.91 -30.08
C SER A 674 27.41 10.51 -29.46
N SER A 675 26.23 9.89 -29.36
CA SER A 675 26.00 8.46 -29.09
C SER A 675 26.62 7.84 -27.83
N SER A 676 26.08 8.13 -26.63
CA SER A 676 25.87 7.13 -25.55
C SER A 676 25.11 7.69 -24.34
N SER A 677 23.81 7.92 -24.49
CA SER A 677 22.94 8.34 -23.37
C SER A 677 22.86 7.26 -22.30
N THR A 678 23.34 7.55 -21.09
CA THR A 678 22.99 6.80 -19.86
C THR A 678 22.61 7.80 -18.77
N PRO A 679 21.34 7.84 -18.31
CA PRO A 679 20.94 8.76 -17.25
C PRO A 679 21.50 8.28 -15.91
N LEU A 680 22.11 9.20 -15.17
CA LEU A 680 22.66 8.91 -13.84
C LEU A 680 21.54 8.86 -12.79
N LEU A 681 21.03 7.64 -12.58
CA LEU A 681 20.47 7.11 -11.33
C LEU A 681 19.67 8.08 -10.46
N SER A 682 18.34 8.01 -10.58
CA SER A 682 17.44 8.36 -9.48
C SER A 682 17.75 7.51 -8.24
N SER A 683 17.59 8.07 -7.03
CA SER A 683 17.88 7.38 -5.78
C SER A 683 17.18 6.01 -5.71
N PRO A 684 17.89 4.92 -5.36
CA PRO A 684 17.35 3.59 -5.55
C PRO A 684 16.22 3.32 -4.56
N ARG A 685 14.98 3.31 -5.06
CA ARG A 685 13.79 2.90 -4.29
C ARG A 685 13.99 1.48 -3.76
N THR A 686 13.88 1.33 -2.45
CA THR A 686 13.90 0.05 -1.73
C THR A 686 12.49 -0.38 -1.37
N VAL A 687 12.31 -1.68 -1.19
CA VAL A 687 11.06 -2.31 -0.76
C VAL A 687 11.38 -3.20 0.44
N GLU A 688 10.53 -3.19 1.47
CA GLU A 688 10.61 -4.01 2.68
C GLU A 688 9.20 -4.56 3.01
N ILE A 689 9.10 -5.64 3.78
CA ILE A 689 7.80 -6.16 4.28
C ILE A 689 7.37 -5.35 5.51
N VAL A 690 6.07 -5.10 5.66
CA VAL A 690 5.50 -4.38 6.83
C VAL A 690 5.77 -5.09 8.16
N HIS A 691 5.63 -6.42 8.22
CA HIS A 691 5.89 -7.21 9.44
C HIS A 691 6.54 -8.56 9.14
N ASP A 692 7.46 -9.00 10.01
CA ASP A 692 8.10 -10.33 9.91
C ASP A 692 7.12 -11.50 10.09
N SER A 693 5.90 -11.25 10.58
CA SER A 693 4.81 -12.25 10.56
C SER A 693 4.36 -12.63 9.16
N LEU A 694 4.49 -11.75 8.16
CA LEU A 694 4.25 -12.17 6.78
C LEU A 694 5.34 -13.14 6.28
N VAL A 695 6.56 -13.11 6.84
CA VAL A 695 7.63 -14.07 6.52
C VAL A 695 7.47 -15.37 7.31
N ASN A 696 7.17 -15.28 8.61
CA ASN A 696 7.20 -16.40 9.55
C ASN A 696 5.87 -17.15 9.68
N ASP A 697 4.74 -16.47 9.43
CA ASP A 697 3.39 -16.99 9.73
C ASP A 697 2.49 -17.10 8.48
N TRP A 698 2.90 -16.60 7.29
CA TRP A 698 2.07 -16.66 6.07
C TRP A 698 2.33 -17.93 5.27
N ASP A 699 1.40 -18.89 5.32
CA ASP A 699 1.53 -20.20 4.67
C ASP A 699 1.98 -20.13 3.20
N LEU A 700 1.39 -19.23 2.39
CA LEU A 700 1.77 -19.07 0.98
C LEU A 700 3.23 -18.66 0.79
N LEU A 701 3.69 -17.64 1.53
CA LEU A 701 5.07 -17.17 1.41
C LEU A 701 6.06 -18.19 1.99
N ARG A 702 5.71 -18.90 3.07
CA ARG A 702 6.51 -20.03 3.57
C ARG A 702 6.60 -21.16 2.54
N THR A 703 5.51 -21.51 1.87
CA THR A 703 5.51 -22.50 0.79
C THR A 703 6.44 -22.05 -0.32
N TRP A 704 6.27 -20.84 -0.87
CA TRP A 704 7.13 -20.32 -1.94
C TRP A 704 8.61 -20.23 -1.53
N LEU A 705 8.90 -19.78 -0.31
CA LEU A 705 10.26 -19.76 0.24
C LEU A 705 10.84 -21.17 0.30
N SER A 706 10.06 -22.15 0.78
CA SER A 706 10.48 -23.55 0.88
C SER A 706 10.75 -24.22 -0.47
N GLU A 707 9.86 -24.02 -1.46
CA GLU A 707 10.00 -24.49 -2.84
C GLU A 707 11.25 -23.91 -3.50
N SER A 708 11.46 -22.60 -3.34
CA SER A 708 12.49 -21.85 -4.06
C SER A 708 13.82 -21.74 -3.29
N ARG A 709 14.02 -22.41 -2.13
CA ARG A 709 15.25 -22.23 -1.30
C ARG A 709 16.56 -22.43 -2.05
N SER A 710 16.68 -23.49 -2.86
CA SER A 710 17.87 -23.78 -3.65
C SER A 710 18.10 -22.74 -4.74
N VAL A 711 17.02 -22.35 -5.41
CA VAL A 711 17.00 -21.40 -6.54
C VAL A 711 17.36 -20.00 -6.08
N LEU A 712 16.71 -19.49 -5.02
CA LEU A 712 16.95 -18.18 -4.41
C LEU A 712 18.38 -18.04 -3.88
N ARG A 713 18.98 -19.11 -3.33
CA ARG A 713 20.39 -19.11 -2.91
C ARG A 713 21.34 -18.88 -4.10
N GLN A 714 21.10 -19.54 -5.23
CA GLN A 714 21.91 -19.33 -6.44
C GLN A 714 21.65 -17.97 -7.08
N GLN A 715 20.38 -17.54 -7.20
CA GLN A 715 20.00 -16.21 -7.69
C GLN A 715 20.70 -15.10 -6.89
N ARG A 716 20.54 -15.08 -5.55
CA ARG A 716 21.09 -14.01 -4.70
C ARG A 716 22.62 -13.95 -4.71
N ARG A 717 23.31 -15.10 -4.82
CA ARG A 717 24.77 -15.15 -5.00
C ARG A 717 25.20 -14.49 -6.32
N LEU A 718 24.46 -14.74 -7.40
CA LEU A 718 24.72 -14.15 -8.71
C LEU A 718 24.41 -12.65 -8.73
N GLU A 719 23.29 -12.23 -8.14
CA GLU A 719 22.87 -10.82 -8.06
C GLU A 719 23.81 -9.98 -7.20
N ARG A 720 24.26 -10.50 -6.05
CA ARG A 720 25.30 -9.84 -5.25
C ARG A 720 26.60 -9.69 -6.02
N SER A 721 27.05 -10.74 -6.72
CA SER A 721 28.28 -10.69 -7.53
C SER A 721 28.16 -9.68 -8.69
N ALA A 722 26.99 -9.62 -9.33
CA ALA A 722 26.71 -8.68 -10.41
C ALA A 722 26.62 -7.23 -9.91
N TRP A 723 26.09 -7.00 -8.70
CA TRP A 723 26.06 -5.68 -8.06
C TRP A 723 27.46 -5.22 -7.64
N GLU A 724 28.27 -6.09 -7.00
CA GLU A 724 29.65 -5.78 -6.62
C GLU A 724 30.53 -5.50 -7.86
N TRP A 725 30.29 -6.19 -8.98
CA TRP A 725 30.88 -5.88 -10.29
C TRP A 725 30.42 -4.54 -10.86
N ALA A 726 29.12 -4.21 -10.75
CA ALA A 726 28.56 -2.95 -11.25
C ALA A 726 29.05 -1.72 -10.46
N ALA A 727 29.08 -1.82 -9.11
CA ALA A 727 29.58 -0.78 -8.22
C ALA A 727 31.05 -0.44 -8.49
N ARG A 728 31.85 -1.42 -8.93
CA ARG A 728 33.25 -1.24 -9.35
C ARG A 728 33.41 -0.75 -10.81
N GLN A 729 32.35 -0.18 -11.41
CA GLN A 729 32.31 0.30 -12.79
C GLN A 729 32.49 -0.80 -13.87
N ARG A 730 31.99 -2.01 -13.61
CA ARG A 730 31.96 -3.14 -14.55
C ARG A 730 33.35 -3.53 -15.13
N PRO A 731 34.35 -3.84 -14.27
CA PRO A 731 35.69 -4.17 -14.71
C PRO A 731 35.71 -5.44 -15.57
N LYS A 732 36.65 -5.49 -16.53
CA LYS A 732 36.78 -6.58 -17.53
C LYS A 732 37.91 -7.56 -17.23
N GLY A 733 38.48 -7.48 -16.03
CA GLY A 733 39.47 -8.43 -15.51
C GLY A 733 38.85 -9.80 -15.23
N ALA A 734 39.66 -10.86 -15.32
CA ALA A 734 39.21 -12.23 -15.09
C ALA A 734 38.91 -12.50 -13.60
N GLU A 735 39.58 -11.76 -12.73
CA GLU A 735 39.50 -11.74 -11.28
C GLU A 735 38.23 -11.09 -10.72
N TYR A 736 37.46 -10.38 -11.55
CA TYR A 736 36.18 -9.74 -11.19
C TYR A 736 34.96 -10.41 -11.86
N LEU A 737 35.14 -11.57 -12.49
CA LEU A 737 34.12 -12.23 -13.32
C LEU A 737 34.03 -13.72 -12.98
N LEU A 738 32.87 -14.33 -13.28
CA LEU A 738 32.67 -15.76 -13.01
C LEU A 738 33.56 -16.63 -13.89
N GLY A 739 34.19 -17.65 -13.30
CA GLY A 739 35.11 -18.54 -14.00
C GLY A 739 35.02 -20.00 -13.58
N GLY A 740 35.54 -20.89 -14.42
CA GLY A 740 35.59 -22.33 -14.14
C GLY A 740 34.20 -22.93 -13.93
N THR A 741 34.04 -23.73 -12.87
CA THR A 741 32.77 -24.36 -12.50
C THR A 741 31.68 -23.35 -12.17
N GLN A 742 32.00 -22.26 -11.47
CA GLN A 742 31.04 -21.22 -11.07
C GLN A 742 30.36 -20.57 -12.29
N LEU A 743 31.08 -20.41 -13.40
CA LEU A 743 30.49 -19.93 -14.66
C LEU A 743 29.62 -20.99 -15.33
N GLN A 744 29.95 -22.28 -15.24
CA GLN A 744 29.12 -23.35 -15.79
C GLN A 744 27.82 -23.51 -14.99
N GLU A 745 27.91 -23.46 -13.66
CA GLU A 745 26.77 -23.39 -12.73
C GLU A 745 25.87 -22.18 -13.05
N ALA A 746 26.45 -20.99 -13.18
CA ALA A 746 25.71 -19.77 -13.50
C ALA A 746 25.04 -19.81 -14.89
N ILE A 747 25.68 -20.40 -15.90
CA ILE A 747 25.09 -20.57 -17.24
C ILE A 747 23.94 -21.59 -17.20
N ALA A 748 24.11 -22.73 -16.52
CA ALA A 748 23.05 -23.73 -16.38
C ALA A 748 21.85 -23.16 -15.60
N PHE A 749 22.11 -22.41 -14.53
CA PHE A 749 21.08 -21.69 -13.77
C PHE A 749 20.35 -20.67 -14.66
N ALA A 750 21.07 -19.83 -15.39
CA ALA A 750 20.48 -18.83 -16.30
C ALA A 750 19.77 -19.43 -17.53
N GLN A 751 19.94 -20.72 -17.82
CA GLN A 751 19.18 -21.45 -18.85
C GLN A 751 17.85 -21.99 -18.32
N LEU A 752 17.78 -22.36 -17.03
CA LEU A 752 16.59 -22.94 -16.40
C LEU A 752 15.71 -21.88 -15.70
N HIS A 753 16.34 -20.90 -15.05
CA HIS A 753 15.71 -19.90 -14.18
C HIS A 753 15.90 -18.47 -14.73
N ARG A 754 15.86 -18.29 -16.06
CA ARG A 754 16.13 -16.99 -16.71
C ARG A 754 15.19 -15.87 -16.22
N SER A 755 13.94 -16.20 -15.96
CA SER A 755 12.90 -15.29 -15.44
C SER A 755 13.10 -14.88 -13.98
N GLU A 756 14.02 -15.51 -13.25
CA GLU A 756 14.31 -15.19 -11.85
C GLU A 756 15.50 -14.23 -11.69
N LEU A 757 16.37 -14.12 -12.71
CA LEU A 757 17.52 -13.20 -12.71
C LEU A 757 17.13 -11.79 -13.18
N SER A 758 17.58 -10.77 -12.45
CA SER A 758 17.61 -9.38 -12.93
C SER A 758 18.52 -9.18 -14.16
N ASP A 759 18.25 -8.16 -14.96
CA ASP A 759 18.99 -7.87 -16.20
C ASP A 759 20.50 -7.62 -15.97
N LEU A 760 20.85 -7.05 -14.81
CA LEU A 760 22.24 -6.84 -14.40
C LEU A 760 23.00 -8.16 -14.24
N SER A 761 22.35 -9.18 -13.67
CA SER A 761 22.92 -10.53 -13.55
C SER A 761 23.05 -11.22 -14.90
N GLN A 762 22.09 -11.01 -15.81
CA GLN A 762 22.19 -11.55 -17.16
C GLN A 762 23.38 -10.95 -17.93
N ASP A 763 23.63 -9.64 -17.83
CA ASP A 763 24.82 -9.00 -18.43
C ASP A 763 26.13 -9.46 -17.77
N PHE A 764 26.17 -9.58 -16.45
CA PHE A 764 27.35 -10.10 -15.71
C PHE A 764 27.73 -11.52 -16.15
N ILE A 765 26.75 -12.43 -16.29
CA ILE A 765 26.96 -13.81 -16.77
C ILE A 765 27.36 -13.81 -18.25
N ALA A 766 26.72 -13.01 -19.09
CA ALA A 766 27.06 -12.89 -20.50
C ALA A 766 28.48 -12.34 -20.73
N THR A 767 28.89 -11.35 -19.94
CA THR A 767 30.23 -10.76 -19.99
C THR A 767 31.29 -11.71 -19.45
N SER A 768 31.03 -12.41 -18.34
CA SER A 768 31.86 -13.50 -17.84
C SER A 768 32.09 -14.59 -18.90
N ARG A 769 31.02 -15.03 -19.58
CA ARG A 769 31.08 -16.02 -20.67
C ARG A 769 31.91 -15.55 -21.86
N ARG A 770 31.75 -14.29 -22.29
CA ARG A 770 32.53 -13.68 -23.39
C ARG A 770 34.03 -13.66 -23.08
N ILE A 771 34.41 -13.32 -21.84
CA ILE A 771 35.82 -13.17 -21.44
C ILE A 771 36.47 -14.53 -21.18
N GLN A 772 35.82 -15.46 -20.49
CA GLN A 772 36.30 -16.85 -20.34
C GLN A 772 36.46 -17.57 -21.68
N GLY A 773 35.57 -17.32 -22.66
CA GLY A 773 35.73 -17.85 -24.03
C GLY A 773 37.01 -17.36 -24.72
N ARG A 774 37.30 -16.05 -24.62
CA ARG A 774 38.54 -15.45 -25.16
C ARG A 774 39.80 -15.96 -24.47
N LEU A 775 39.75 -16.17 -23.15
CA LEU A 775 40.85 -16.75 -22.38
C LEU A 775 41.13 -18.20 -22.81
N LYS A 776 40.10 -19.04 -22.90
CA LYS A 776 40.23 -20.43 -23.37
C LYS A 776 40.83 -20.50 -24.78
N LEU A 777 40.36 -19.67 -25.70
CA LEU A 777 40.92 -19.55 -27.06
C LEU A 777 42.41 -19.14 -27.07
N ARG A 778 42.82 -18.17 -26.25
CA ARG A 778 44.23 -17.80 -26.11
C ARG A 778 45.07 -18.95 -25.56
N THR A 779 44.62 -19.64 -24.50
CA THR A 779 45.36 -20.79 -23.96
C THR A 779 45.42 -21.96 -24.94
N SER A 780 44.35 -22.24 -25.70
CA SER A 780 44.34 -23.32 -26.69
C SER A 780 45.15 -23.01 -27.96
N MET A 781 45.48 -21.74 -28.21
CA MET A 781 46.45 -21.34 -29.24
C MET A 781 47.88 -21.39 -28.69
N LEU A 782 48.11 -21.02 -27.43
CA LEU A 782 49.44 -21.07 -26.81
C LEU A 782 49.98 -22.51 -26.64
N ILE A 783 49.12 -23.50 -26.37
CA ILE A 783 49.54 -24.91 -26.27
C ILE A 783 50.23 -25.42 -27.55
N PRO A 784 49.60 -25.39 -28.75
CA PRO A 784 50.27 -25.84 -29.97
C PRO A 784 51.43 -24.94 -30.39
N ILE A 785 51.41 -23.63 -30.09
CA ILE A 785 52.55 -22.74 -30.33
C ILE A 785 53.75 -23.12 -29.47
N ALA A 786 53.55 -23.42 -28.18
CA ALA A 786 54.62 -23.89 -27.29
C ALA A 786 55.14 -25.28 -27.68
N LEU A 787 54.25 -26.17 -28.14
CA LEU A 787 54.61 -27.50 -28.62
C LEU A 787 55.42 -27.42 -29.93
N LEU A 788 55.01 -26.55 -30.87
CA LEU A 788 55.79 -26.23 -32.08
C LEU A 788 57.13 -25.57 -31.75
N ALA A 789 57.19 -24.65 -30.78
CA ALA A 789 58.43 -24.03 -30.33
C ALA A 789 59.38 -25.05 -29.67
N GLY A 790 58.87 -26.00 -28.89
CA GLY A 790 59.64 -27.11 -28.34
C GLY A 790 60.19 -28.06 -29.42
N ILE A 791 59.37 -28.38 -30.42
CA ILE A 791 59.81 -29.15 -31.60
C ILE A 791 60.89 -28.37 -32.38
N ALA A 792 60.69 -27.08 -32.63
CA ALA A 792 61.66 -26.23 -33.31
C ALA A 792 62.98 -26.14 -32.54
N ALA A 793 62.95 -25.98 -31.21
CA ALA A 793 64.13 -26.00 -30.36
C ALA A 793 64.87 -27.36 -30.42
N SER A 794 64.12 -28.48 -30.42
CA SER A 794 64.70 -29.82 -30.58
C SER A 794 65.28 -30.08 -31.97
N ILE A 795 64.78 -29.42 -33.02
CA ILE A 795 65.35 -29.47 -34.36
C ILE A 795 66.62 -28.61 -34.40
N VAL A 796 66.57 -27.37 -33.89
CA VAL A 796 67.75 -26.49 -33.81
C VAL A 796 68.88 -27.14 -33.00
N SER A 797 68.60 -27.80 -31.87
CA SER A 797 69.63 -28.51 -31.09
C SER A 797 70.26 -29.69 -31.84
N ARG A 798 69.58 -30.27 -32.83
CA ARG A 798 70.13 -31.31 -33.73
C ARG A 798 70.98 -30.76 -34.88
N TRP A 799 70.87 -29.47 -35.20
CA TRP A 799 71.62 -28.82 -36.29
C TRP A 799 72.72 -27.87 -35.78
N ALA A 800 72.62 -27.37 -34.55
CA ALA A 800 73.58 -26.44 -33.93
C ALA A 800 74.76 -27.13 -33.22
N LEU A 801 74.74 -28.46 -33.05
CA LEU A 801 75.84 -29.24 -32.48
C LEU A 801 76.59 -29.99 -33.59
N PRO A 802 77.87 -29.64 -33.88
CA PRO A 802 78.63 -30.32 -34.92
C PRO A 802 79.03 -31.75 -34.50
N PRO A 803 79.22 -32.67 -35.46
CA PRO A 803 79.69 -34.02 -35.16
C PRO A 803 81.12 -34.00 -34.61
N GLN A 804 81.31 -34.52 -33.39
CA GLN A 804 82.63 -34.69 -32.78
C GLN A 804 83.50 -35.67 -33.61
N PRO A 805 84.78 -35.36 -33.86
CA PRO A 805 85.66 -36.19 -34.69
C PRO A 805 86.13 -37.46 -33.97
N ARG A 806 86.43 -38.51 -34.75
CA ARG A 806 87.07 -39.74 -34.26
C ARG A 806 88.59 -39.58 -34.18
N VAL A 807 89.16 -39.76 -32.99
CA VAL A 807 90.62 -39.89 -32.72
C VAL A 807 90.81 -40.85 -31.52
N PRO A 808 92.00 -41.44 -31.27
CA PRO A 808 92.07 -42.89 -31.05
C PRO A 808 92.22 -43.35 -29.60
N THR A 809 91.93 -44.64 -29.37
CA THR A 809 92.08 -45.36 -28.10
C THR A 809 93.52 -45.84 -27.86
N PRO A 810 94.07 -45.68 -26.64
CA PRO A 810 95.19 -46.46 -26.16
C PRO A 810 94.79 -47.91 -25.79
N VAL A 811 95.59 -48.86 -26.28
CA VAL A 811 95.72 -50.27 -25.86
C VAL A 811 96.40 -50.32 -24.47
N GLU A 812 96.19 -51.26 -23.54
CA GLU A 812 95.22 -52.36 -23.33
C GLU A 812 95.47 -52.93 -21.91
N MET A 813 94.45 -53.48 -21.22
CA MET A 813 94.53 -54.77 -20.50
C MET A 813 93.18 -55.19 -19.88
N GLN A 814 93.01 -56.50 -19.64
CA GLN A 814 91.72 -57.15 -19.41
C GLN A 814 91.54 -57.63 -17.96
N SER A 815 90.29 -57.64 -17.48
CA SER A 815 89.79 -58.61 -16.49
C SER A 815 88.26 -58.80 -16.69
N PRO A 816 87.66 -59.96 -16.29
CA PRO A 816 86.66 -60.61 -17.15
C PRO A 816 85.16 -60.48 -16.77
N THR A 817 84.30 -60.81 -17.75
CA THR A 817 82.83 -60.91 -17.70
C THR A 817 82.31 -62.18 -16.99
N PRO A 818 81.02 -62.27 -16.57
CA PRO A 818 79.87 -62.65 -17.45
C PRO A 818 78.64 -61.70 -17.32
N LYS A 819 77.85 -61.33 -18.35
CA LYS A 819 76.93 -62.04 -19.30
C LYS A 819 75.45 -62.15 -18.84
N VAL A 820 74.56 -62.25 -19.85
CA VAL A 820 73.09 -62.54 -19.87
C VAL A 820 72.18 -61.30 -20.09
N PRO A 821 71.11 -61.34 -20.94
CA PRO A 821 70.59 -60.13 -21.62
C PRO A 821 69.09 -59.82 -21.40
N SER A 822 68.64 -58.71 -21.99
CA SER A 822 67.24 -58.42 -22.33
C SER A 822 66.67 -59.39 -23.40
N PRO A 823 65.34 -59.55 -23.47
CA PRO A 823 64.68 -59.19 -24.72
C PRO A 823 63.46 -58.27 -24.53
N ALA A 824 63.08 -57.57 -25.61
CA ALA A 824 61.76 -56.96 -25.76
C ALA A 824 60.74 -58.01 -26.24
N ASP A 825 59.43 -57.68 -26.19
CA ASP A 825 58.52 -58.14 -27.24
C ASP A 825 57.31 -57.20 -27.46
N SER A 826 56.36 -57.63 -28.27
CA SER A 826 55.54 -56.78 -29.14
C SER A 826 54.10 -57.31 -29.35
N LEU A 827 53.34 -56.64 -30.24
CA LEU A 827 52.05 -57.05 -30.82
C LEU A 827 50.78 -56.95 -29.92
N GLY A 828 49.61 -56.90 -30.58
CA GLY A 828 48.27 -57.17 -30.03
C GLY A 828 47.63 -58.31 -30.85
N PRO A 829 46.30 -58.33 -31.16
CA PRO A 829 45.18 -57.51 -30.66
C PRO A 829 43.89 -58.37 -30.34
N TRP A 830 42.68 -57.76 -30.30
CA TRP A 830 41.29 -58.32 -30.39
C TRP A 830 40.39 -58.58 -29.14
N GLN A 831 39.19 -57.98 -29.22
CA GLN A 831 37.82 -58.45 -28.86
C GLN A 831 37.18 -58.50 -27.43
N ARG A 832 36.18 -57.60 -27.27
CA ARG A 832 34.73 -57.81 -26.93
C ARG A 832 34.22 -58.25 -25.54
N LYS A 833 33.24 -57.44 -25.06
CA LYS A 833 32.18 -57.69 -24.04
C LYS A 833 32.70 -57.82 -22.59
N ARG A 834 31.98 -57.39 -21.53
CA ARG A 834 30.57 -56.93 -21.36
C ARG A 834 30.49 -55.95 -20.15
N SER A 835 29.44 -55.11 -20.09
CA SER A 835 29.07 -54.27 -18.92
C SER A 835 28.19 -55.07 -17.91
N PRO A 836 27.73 -54.52 -16.75
CA PRO A 836 27.93 -53.17 -16.17
C PRO A 836 28.17 -53.10 -14.61
N GLU A 837 28.22 -51.85 -14.10
CA GLU A 837 27.49 -51.36 -12.89
C GLU A 837 28.13 -51.23 -11.49
N SER A 838 27.80 -50.11 -10.82
CA SER A 838 27.89 -49.79 -9.36
C SER A 838 29.29 -49.68 -8.68
N THR A 839 29.42 -49.04 -7.50
CA THR A 839 29.41 -47.58 -7.23
C THR A 839 29.99 -47.26 -5.84
N GLN A 840 30.68 -46.11 -5.69
CA GLN A 840 30.90 -45.35 -4.43
C GLN A 840 31.95 -45.86 -3.37
N PRO A 841 32.32 -45.03 -2.35
CA PRO A 841 33.72 -44.91 -1.85
C PRO A 841 33.92 -45.37 -0.38
N PRO A 842 35.04 -45.00 0.31
CA PRO A 842 34.95 -43.84 1.24
C PRO A 842 36.26 -43.05 1.58
N SER A 843 36.08 -41.92 2.28
CA SER A 843 36.88 -41.32 3.40
C SER A 843 38.42 -41.38 3.51
N SER A 844 39.03 -40.30 4.05
CA SER A 844 40.18 -40.37 4.99
C SER A 844 40.37 -39.04 5.76
N GLN A 845 41.22 -39.06 6.81
CA GLN A 845 41.45 -37.96 7.78
C GLN A 845 42.95 -37.55 7.87
N THR A 846 43.27 -36.72 8.88
CA THR A 846 44.49 -36.68 9.72
C THR A 846 45.71 -35.78 9.40
N LEU A 847 45.92 -34.84 10.33
CA LEU A 847 47.15 -34.52 11.10
C LEU A 847 48.18 -33.44 10.67
N SER A 848 48.84 -32.89 11.70
CA SER A 848 49.72 -31.70 11.77
C SER A 848 51.20 -32.13 12.00
N PRO A 849 52.13 -31.53 12.81
CA PRO A 849 52.16 -30.30 13.63
C PRO A 849 53.46 -29.44 13.57
N LYS A 850 53.50 -28.30 14.29
CA LYS A 850 54.62 -27.73 15.15
C LYS A 850 54.44 -26.21 15.39
N ALA A 851 55.03 -25.53 16.38
CA ALA A 851 55.16 -25.76 17.86
C ALA A 851 56.12 -24.70 18.46
N LEU A 852 55.75 -23.99 19.57
CA LEU A 852 56.64 -23.45 20.62
C LEU A 852 55.87 -22.66 21.73
N THR A 853 56.39 -22.69 22.96
CA THR A 853 55.92 -22.10 24.25
C THR A 853 57.17 -21.79 25.12
N PRO A 854 57.15 -21.37 26.42
CA PRO A 854 56.08 -21.03 27.39
C PRO A 854 56.16 -19.52 27.81
N ASN A 855 55.79 -18.97 28.98
CA ASN A 855 55.36 -19.40 30.35
C ASN A 855 54.57 -18.20 31.00
N VAL A 856 54.01 -18.11 32.22
CA VAL A 856 54.02 -18.85 33.52
C VAL A 856 52.59 -18.84 34.15
N ALA A 857 52.39 -19.48 35.31
CA ALA A 857 51.20 -19.41 36.19
C ALA A 857 50.95 -18.01 36.80
N GLY A 858 49.79 -17.67 37.40
CA GLY A 858 48.53 -18.38 37.74
C GLY A 858 47.74 -17.56 38.80
N PRO A 859 46.67 -18.06 39.48
CA PRO A 859 45.96 -19.34 39.39
C PRO A 859 44.50 -19.19 38.85
N GLU A 860 43.70 -20.26 38.93
CA GLU A 860 42.32 -20.34 38.40
C GLU A 860 41.24 -19.85 39.40
N ILE A 861 40.20 -19.20 38.87
CA ILE A 861 38.82 -19.25 39.40
C ILE A 861 37.90 -19.47 38.19
N ALA A 862 36.99 -20.44 38.27
CA ALA A 862 36.15 -20.84 37.13
C ALA A 862 34.98 -19.88 36.88
N GLY A 863 34.84 -19.42 35.63
CA GLY A 863 33.66 -18.75 35.07
C GLY A 863 33.08 -19.55 33.90
N PRO A 864 31.83 -19.30 33.48
CA PRO A 864 31.15 -20.12 32.48
C PRO A 864 31.73 -19.95 31.06
N GLU A 865 31.85 -21.06 30.33
CA GLU A 865 32.37 -21.08 28.96
C GLU A 865 31.40 -20.40 27.97
N ILE A 866 31.83 -19.29 27.37
CA ILE A 866 31.23 -18.74 26.15
C ILE A 866 32.19 -19.03 24.99
N ALA A 867 31.98 -20.17 24.33
CA ALA A 867 32.82 -20.64 23.24
C ALA A 867 32.41 -20.02 21.88
N ASP A 868 32.64 -18.73 21.69
CA ASP A 868 32.43 -18.06 20.39
C ASP A 868 33.47 -16.95 20.13
N SER A 869 34.26 -17.08 19.05
CA SER A 869 35.61 -16.50 18.93
C SER A 869 35.70 -15.05 18.42
N ASN A 870 34.62 -14.27 18.53
CA ASN A 870 34.54 -12.90 17.97
C ASN A 870 34.48 -11.76 19.03
N TYR A 871 34.47 -12.10 20.32
CA TYR A 871 34.32 -11.13 21.41
C TYR A 871 35.52 -11.11 22.35
N VAL A 872 35.82 -9.94 22.92
CA VAL A 872 36.83 -9.73 23.96
C VAL A 872 36.12 -9.23 25.21
N VAL A 873 36.47 -9.82 26.36
CA VAL A 873 35.96 -9.43 27.68
C VAL A 873 36.99 -8.52 28.35
N VAL A 874 36.57 -7.35 28.83
CA VAL A 874 37.44 -6.32 29.41
C VAL A 874 36.87 -5.87 30.76
N SER A 875 37.71 -5.79 31.80
CA SER A 875 37.28 -5.27 33.11
C SER A 875 36.96 -3.77 32.98
N ALA A 876 35.74 -3.40 33.39
CA ALA A 876 35.24 -2.03 33.39
C ALA A 876 35.42 -1.35 34.76
N GLY A 877 36.10 -2.01 35.70
CA GLY A 877 36.29 -1.56 37.07
C GLY A 877 35.34 -2.24 38.07
N ARG A 878 35.28 -1.70 39.28
CA ARG A 878 34.46 -2.23 40.38
C ARG A 878 33.31 -1.29 40.71
N MET A 879 32.19 -1.87 41.09
CA MET A 879 31.01 -1.16 41.58
C MET A 879 30.44 -1.86 42.82
N PRO A 880 29.78 -1.13 43.75
CA PRO A 880 29.07 -1.75 44.86
C PRO A 880 28.00 -2.74 44.38
N SER A 881 27.82 -3.86 45.08
CA SER A 881 26.78 -4.83 44.75
C SER A 881 25.40 -4.23 44.96
N LEU A 882 24.52 -4.37 43.96
CA LEU A 882 23.11 -3.98 44.03
C LEU A 882 22.34 -4.70 45.17
N SER A 883 22.84 -5.84 45.65
CA SER A 883 22.28 -6.56 46.82
C SER A 883 22.97 -6.26 48.15
N ASN A 884 24.18 -5.67 48.13
CA ASN A 884 24.94 -5.29 49.32
C ASN A 884 25.93 -4.15 49.00
N PRO A 885 25.57 -2.88 49.22
CA PRO A 885 26.41 -1.74 48.82
C PRO A 885 27.71 -1.59 49.64
N ALA A 886 28.00 -2.49 50.58
CA ALA A 886 29.27 -2.56 51.31
C ALA A 886 30.30 -3.52 50.66
N GLU A 887 29.93 -4.29 49.63
CA GLU A 887 30.84 -5.16 48.87
C GLU A 887 31.01 -4.66 47.44
N GLU A 888 32.26 -4.56 46.97
CA GLU A 888 32.56 -4.24 45.57
C GLU A 888 32.65 -5.50 44.70
N VAL A 889 31.95 -5.47 43.56
CA VAL A 889 31.95 -6.52 42.54
C VAL A 889 32.63 -5.99 41.28
N GLU A 890 33.41 -6.83 40.61
CA GLU A 890 34.13 -6.45 39.39
C GLU A 890 33.24 -6.65 38.15
N VAL A 891 33.04 -5.58 37.39
CA VAL A 891 32.12 -5.49 36.26
C VAL A 891 32.91 -5.65 34.96
N TRP A 892 32.39 -6.45 34.01
CA TRP A 892 33.08 -6.79 32.78
C TRP A 892 32.23 -6.41 31.56
N TYR A 893 32.84 -5.74 30.59
CA TYR A 893 32.24 -5.44 29.30
C TYR A 893 32.64 -6.49 28.26
N ILE A 894 31.68 -6.90 27.42
CA ILE A 894 31.90 -7.81 26.29
C ILE A 894 31.78 -7.00 25.00
N SER A 895 32.88 -6.87 24.26
CA SER A 895 32.93 -6.08 23.01
C SER A 895 33.34 -6.96 21.82
N PRO A 896 32.74 -6.79 20.62
CA PRO A 896 33.26 -7.41 19.41
C PRO A 896 34.68 -6.90 19.11
N SER A 897 35.54 -7.78 18.60
CA SER A 897 36.99 -7.58 18.51
C SER A 897 37.48 -6.43 17.60
N GLN A 898 36.61 -5.87 16.76
CA GLN A 898 36.95 -4.81 15.80
C GLN A 898 36.70 -3.37 16.31
N ALA A 899 36.27 -3.19 17.56
CA ALA A 899 35.86 -1.88 18.10
C ALA A 899 36.88 -1.20 19.04
N LEU A 900 38.09 -1.75 19.20
CA LEU A 900 39.04 -1.33 20.24
C LEU A 900 39.70 0.05 20.04
N ASP A 901 39.81 0.55 18.80
CA ASP A 901 40.55 1.80 18.49
C ASP A 901 39.74 3.10 18.69
N SER A 902 38.48 3.04 19.15
CA SER A 902 37.57 4.20 19.20
C SER A 902 37.00 4.57 20.57
N LEU A 903 37.33 3.83 21.63
CA LEU A 903 36.87 4.11 22.99
C LEU A 903 37.81 5.07 23.73
N SER A 904 37.37 6.31 23.90
CA SER A 904 37.95 7.25 24.88
C SER A 904 37.31 7.04 26.26
N PRO A 905 38.04 7.25 27.38
CA PRO A 905 37.53 6.96 28.72
C PRO A 905 36.39 7.92 29.10
N ILE A 906 35.21 7.34 29.34
CA ILE A 906 34.02 8.09 29.78
C ILE A 906 34.26 8.65 31.19
N ASN A 907 34.10 9.96 31.36
CA ASN A 907 34.20 10.59 32.68
C ASN A 907 32.85 10.47 33.42
N PHE A 908 32.76 9.51 34.34
CA PHE A 908 31.53 9.16 35.06
C PHE A 908 30.97 10.26 35.99
N GLN A 909 31.67 11.38 36.20
CA GLN A 909 31.24 12.47 37.10
C GLN A 909 30.06 13.33 36.58
N GLN A 910 29.50 13.08 35.39
CA GLN A 910 28.43 13.91 34.79
C GLN A 910 27.06 13.25 34.62
N MET A 911 26.87 11.97 34.96
CA MET A 911 25.53 11.37 35.01
C MET A 911 24.82 11.75 36.31
N THR A 912 23.91 12.73 36.22
CA THR A 912 23.03 13.13 37.33
C THR A 912 21.78 12.25 37.33
N ILE A 913 21.42 11.68 38.49
CA ILE A 913 20.27 10.78 38.62
C ILE A 913 18.97 11.60 38.78
N LEU A 914 17.98 11.29 37.93
CA LEU A 914 16.57 11.65 38.02
C LEU A 914 15.78 10.48 37.38
N ASP A 915 14.75 9.88 37.97
CA ASP A 915 14.15 10.06 39.31
C ASP A 915 13.58 8.70 39.79
N GLU A 916 13.40 8.50 41.11
CA GLU A 916 13.09 7.19 41.71
C GLU A 916 11.58 6.90 41.84
N SER A 917 10.95 6.24 40.84
CA SER A 917 9.56 5.76 41.01
C SER A 917 9.12 4.54 40.17
N ALA A 918 9.70 3.36 40.39
CA ALA A 918 9.08 2.07 40.05
C ALA A 918 9.67 0.93 40.91
N PRO A 919 8.84 0.04 41.52
CA PRO A 919 9.33 -1.11 42.29
C PRO A 919 9.41 -2.41 41.45
N ASN A 920 10.43 -3.23 41.76
CA ASN A 920 10.73 -4.57 41.24
C ASN A 920 11.10 -4.67 39.74
#